data_AF-A0A218X2M6-F1
#
_entry.id   AF-A0A218X2M6-F1
#
_cell.length_a   1.000
_cell.length_b   1.000
_cell.length_c   1.000
_cell.angle_alpha   90.00
_cell.angle_beta   90.00
_cell.angle_gamma   90.00
#
_symmetry.space_group_name_H-M   'P 1'
#
loop_
_entity.id
_entity.type
_entity.pdbx_description
1 polymer ?
#
loop_
_entity_poly.entity_id
_entity_poly.type
_entity_poly.pdbx_seq_one_letter_code
_entity_poly.pdbx_strand_id
1 'polypeptide(L)'
;MDDSGGFGETLNQPRAGIITRIRLENFMCHSNLEIELGEWVNFITGQNGSLASQSLFNLVATGGKSAILTALCVAFGCRAKGTQRASTLKDFIKNGCSSAVIQIELKNRGEDAFKPDIYGDTIMIERRISESTSTTILKDCNGKKIASRKEELRELVEHFNIDVENPCVIMTQDKSREFLHSGNSKEKFKFFYKASLLQQVDELLENISQHLVSADALIGELEATIGPILKELDQLQGKIKNMERLEEISQQLQQLKKKLAWSWVYDVDRELQEQVTKIDKLKLRVPACQAKIDEQLNILENLRECFTEKKTEVENLMERTLEVKRTKGELQDLLTLAKKERNELAQEHDREANKIQKMKKRVHSLQEQIQEMQELQLKNTQDEEFEIKAKISELQNEIEEANEMLNRMKEEENSLSEKVNVGMNEFQQIANEVDDLEKKHYETVSRIRELKQHQTNKGSFGRPPIGPIGSHLSLVNGDMWAPAVENALGKLLNAFIVASHKDSLVLRKCAKEANYNHLPIIIYDFSRPRLNIPRHMLPRTDHPTALSVLQSENVTVLNVLVDMGNIERQVLVRDYDVGKTVAFNPSISNVKEVFTLDGYKMFSRNGVETILPPIRNRRSGRLCSSFDDQIADLEKEARRATELAGKQKMRKREADATLNNLRNNLHNLKRIKDEIQEKETELEQLKIGRDEADAKARALRLSFEDLCESANGEIDALGRAEAELMKIEEKIESAEAEKAYYEKLMGNKVLNDIKVAEEQYCKLERDRKENFDKASLICPESEIKSLGEWDGSTPEQLSAQVSRLDQRLQDESRQCSESIDDLRMMYKKKQRKVSRKQEMYKVFREKLKACWRALNSRQEKFEESRRYLKNQLIREFNSHLNKKGFSGGIKISFKEKTLSVEVKMPQDASRDGVRDTRGLSGGERSFSTLCFSLALHGMTVAPFRAMDEFDVFMDAVSRKISLNTLVEFALAQGSQWIFITPHDISMVKPEDRVKKQQMAAPRS
;
A
#
# COMPACT_ATOMS: atom_id res chain seq x y z
N MET A 1 -12.02 -8.83 -63.36
CA MET A 1 -11.04 -7.88 -63.91
C MET A 1 -9.75 -8.63 -64.03
N ASP A 2 -9.36 -8.86 -65.28
CA ASP A 2 -8.10 -9.49 -65.67
C ASP A 2 -6.94 -8.67 -65.13
N ASP A 3 -6.04 -9.33 -64.41
CA ASP A 3 -4.69 -8.84 -64.17
C ASP A 3 -3.73 -10.02 -64.34
N SER A 4 -3.60 -10.42 -65.61
CA SER A 4 -2.50 -11.24 -66.13
C SER A 4 -1.23 -10.40 -66.15
N GLY A 5 -0.73 -10.06 -64.95
CA GLY A 5 0.58 -9.46 -64.74
C GLY A 5 1.69 -10.50 -64.88
N GLY A 6 2.63 -10.24 -65.78
CA GLY A 6 3.68 -11.15 -66.22
C GLY A 6 4.52 -11.77 -65.09
N PHE A 7 4.41 -13.09 -64.94
CA PHE A 7 5.39 -13.95 -64.28
C PHE A 7 5.91 -15.00 -65.29
N GLY A 8 6.35 -14.53 -66.46
CA GLY A 8 6.68 -15.39 -67.59
C GLY A 8 8.16 -15.79 -67.74
N GLU A 9 9.12 -15.11 -67.11
CA GLU A 9 10.53 -15.23 -67.56
C GLU A 9 11.61 -15.56 -66.50
N THR A 10 11.31 -15.69 -65.20
CA THR A 10 12.36 -15.94 -64.18
C THR A 10 12.54 -17.41 -63.73
N LEU A 11 11.79 -18.36 -64.30
CA LEU A 11 11.77 -19.78 -63.88
C LEU A 11 13.02 -20.62 -64.27
N ASN A 12 14.06 -20.01 -64.85
CA ASN A 12 15.20 -20.75 -65.42
C ASN A 12 16.55 -20.58 -64.69
N GLN A 13 16.62 -19.90 -63.53
CA GLN A 13 17.85 -19.86 -62.73
C GLN A 13 17.71 -20.70 -61.44
N PRO A 14 18.72 -21.53 -61.10
CA PRO A 14 18.68 -22.36 -59.89
C PRO A 14 18.72 -21.47 -58.63
N ARG A 15 17.78 -21.70 -57.71
CA ARG A 15 17.65 -20.96 -56.45
C ARG A 15 18.87 -21.11 -55.54
N ALA A 16 19.17 -20.05 -54.77
CA ALA A 16 20.15 -20.11 -53.67
C ALA A 16 19.69 -21.11 -52.59
N GLY A 17 20.63 -21.67 -51.83
CA GLY A 17 20.34 -22.60 -50.72
C GLY A 17 20.22 -24.07 -51.11
N ILE A 18 20.44 -24.45 -52.38
CA ILE A 18 20.53 -25.86 -52.81
C ILE A 18 21.85 -26.51 -52.37
N ILE A 19 21.84 -27.82 -52.18
CA ILE A 19 23.01 -28.58 -51.74
C ILE A 19 23.85 -28.98 -52.95
N THR A 20 25.11 -28.57 -53.02
CA THR A 20 26.01 -28.94 -54.12
C THR A 20 26.82 -30.19 -53.79
N ARG A 21 27.27 -30.33 -52.53
CA ARG A 21 28.13 -31.44 -52.11
C ARG A 21 27.87 -31.86 -50.67
N ILE A 22 27.97 -33.16 -50.42
CA ILE A 22 27.87 -33.78 -49.10
C ILE A 22 29.12 -34.63 -48.89
N ARG A 23 29.84 -34.40 -47.79
CA ARG A 23 31.00 -35.19 -47.38
C ARG A 23 30.84 -35.67 -45.94
N LEU A 24 30.97 -36.98 -45.73
CA LEU A 24 30.86 -37.65 -44.44
C LEU A 24 32.14 -38.41 -44.13
N GLU A 25 32.71 -38.18 -42.95
CA GLU A 25 33.92 -38.85 -42.47
C GLU A 25 33.63 -39.54 -41.13
N ASN A 26 33.95 -40.83 -41.04
CA ASN A 26 33.73 -41.69 -39.87
C ASN A 26 32.31 -41.59 -39.28
N PHE A 27 31.30 -41.48 -40.14
CA PHE A 27 29.90 -41.26 -39.78
C PHE A 27 29.07 -42.51 -40.09
N MET A 28 28.40 -43.06 -39.08
CA MET A 28 27.65 -44.33 -39.13
C MET A 28 28.49 -45.48 -39.70
N CYS A 29 28.16 -46.01 -40.88
CA CYS A 29 28.91 -47.09 -41.53
C CYS A 29 29.95 -46.59 -42.55
N HIS A 30 30.10 -45.27 -42.73
CA HIS A 30 30.99 -44.69 -43.75
C HIS A 30 32.27 -44.16 -43.12
N SER A 31 33.42 -44.66 -43.60
CA SER A 31 34.73 -44.09 -43.25
C SER A 31 34.99 -42.78 -43.98
N ASN A 32 34.71 -42.74 -45.28
CA ASN A 32 34.73 -41.52 -46.09
C ASN A 32 33.71 -41.68 -47.23
N LEU A 33 32.73 -40.80 -47.29
CA LEU A 33 31.70 -40.75 -48.34
C LEU A 33 31.62 -39.32 -48.87
N GLU A 34 31.72 -39.16 -50.18
CA GLU A 34 31.58 -37.88 -50.86
C GLU A 34 30.59 -38.02 -52.01
N ILE A 35 29.61 -37.12 -52.07
CA ILE A 35 28.53 -37.12 -53.06
C ILE A 35 28.33 -35.69 -53.57
N GLU A 36 28.37 -35.52 -54.88
CA GLU A 36 28.06 -34.27 -55.54
C GLU A 36 26.64 -34.32 -56.12
N LEU A 37 25.81 -33.34 -55.80
CA LEU A 37 24.43 -33.26 -56.27
C LEU A 37 24.31 -32.28 -57.44
N GLY A 38 23.48 -32.62 -58.42
CA GLY A 38 23.02 -31.73 -59.47
C GLY A 38 21.93 -30.78 -58.95
N GLU A 39 21.63 -29.74 -59.72
CA GLU A 39 20.81 -28.61 -59.27
C GLU A 39 19.30 -28.92 -59.16
N TRP A 40 18.83 -29.94 -59.87
CA TRP A 40 17.40 -30.28 -59.97
C TRP A 40 17.14 -31.65 -59.35
N VAL A 41 17.02 -32.71 -60.16
CA VAL A 41 16.64 -34.05 -59.69
C VAL A 41 17.87 -34.93 -59.52
N ASN A 42 18.02 -35.53 -58.35
CA ASN A 42 19.11 -36.42 -58.00
C ASN A 42 18.56 -37.78 -57.57
N PHE A 43 19.00 -38.84 -58.24
CA PHE A 43 18.70 -40.21 -57.86
C PHE A 43 19.95 -40.89 -57.30
N ILE A 44 19.84 -41.46 -56.11
CA ILE A 44 20.91 -42.17 -55.41
C ILE A 44 20.47 -43.62 -55.19
N THR A 45 21.14 -44.56 -55.86
CA THR A 45 20.92 -46.02 -55.72
C THR A 45 22.05 -46.68 -54.97
N GLY A 46 21.85 -47.92 -54.52
CA GLY A 46 22.91 -48.74 -53.91
C GLY A 46 22.36 -50.10 -53.49
N GLN A 47 23.22 -51.11 -53.32
CA GLN A 47 22.78 -52.42 -52.79
C GLN A 47 22.49 -52.31 -51.29
N ASN A 48 21.44 -52.99 -50.81
CA ASN A 48 21.21 -53.14 -49.37
C ASN A 48 22.31 -54.05 -48.80
N GLY A 49 22.94 -53.67 -47.68
CA GLY A 49 23.99 -54.47 -47.06
C GLY A 49 23.53 -55.90 -46.83
N SER A 50 24.33 -56.89 -47.25
CA SER A 50 23.92 -58.29 -47.30
C SER A 50 23.68 -58.87 -45.90
N LEU A 51 22.56 -59.55 -45.78
CA LEU A 51 22.23 -60.53 -44.73
C LEU A 51 23.31 -61.63 -44.67
N ALA A 52 24.35 -61.44 -43.85
CA ALA A 52 25.30 -62.51 -43.51
C ALA A 52 25.88 -62.29 -42.11
N SER A 53 25.02 -62.41 -41.08
CA SER A 53 25.34 -62.96 -39.74
C SER A 53 24.18 -62.64 -38.79
N GLN A 54 23.25 -63.58 -38.66
CA GLN A 54 22.37 -63.65 -37.51
C GLN A 54 23.22 -64.02 -36.29
N SER A 55 23.69 -63.00 -35.56
CA SER A 55 24.03 -63.14 -34.16
C SER A 55 23.40 -61.99 -33.37
N LEU A 56 22.65 -62.39 -32.36
CA LEU A 56 21.66 -61.73 -31.49
C LEU A 56 22.02 -60.42 -30.77
N PHE A 57 22.90 -59.54 -31.27
CA PHE A 57 23.18 -58.26 -30.59
C PHE A 57 23.24 -57.05 -31.56
N ASN A 58 22.37 -56.08 -31.27
CA ASN A 58 22.31 -54.69 -31.77
C ASN A 58 21.83 -54.44 -33.21
N LEU A 59 20.59 -53.94 -33.25
CA LEU A 59 19.77 -53.46 -34.37
C LEU A 59 20.30 -52.16 -35.01
N VAL A 60 21.55 -52.10 -35.49
CA VAL A 60 22.16 -50.84 -36.03
C VAL A 60 22.68 -50.96 -37.49
N ALA A 61 22.71 -52.13 -38.11
CA ALA A 61 23.44 -52.33 -39.38
C ALA A 61 22.56 -52.52 -40.64
N THR A 62 21.59 -51.64 -40.94
CA THR A 62 20.79 -51.76 -42.19
C THR A 62 20.70 -50.51 -43.08
N GLY A 63 21.39 -49.39 -42.79
CA GLY A 63 21.05 -48.08 -43.38
C GLY A 63 22.15 -47.30 -44.14
N GLY A 64 22.98 -47.95 -44.97
CA GLY A 64 24.10 -47.25 -45.66
C GLY A 64 23.68 -46.04 -46.51
N LYS A 65 22.47 -46.04 -47.08
CA LYS A 65 21.96 -44.94 -47.92
C LYS A 65 21.27 -43.85 -47.10
N SER A 66 20.46 -44.24 -46.10
CA SER A 66 19.77 -43.33 -45.17
C SER A 66 20.71 -42.49 -44.29
N ALA A 67 22.01 -42.83 -44.25
CA ALA A 67 23.04 -42.02 -43.61
C ALA A 67 23.10 -40.59 -44.18
N ILE A 68 22.82 -40.41 -45.48
CA ILE A 68 22.82 -39.09 -46.14
C ILE A 68 21.75 -38.18 -45.52
N LEU A 69 20.51 -38.66 -45.43
CA LEU A 69 19.40 -37.89 -44.85
C LEU A 69 19.64 -37.57 -43.37
N THR A 70 20.21 -38.53 -42.65
CA THR A 70 20.55 -38.35 -41.24
C THR A 70 21.64 -37.27 -41.09
N ALA A 71 22.64 -37.27 -41.98
CA ALA A 71 23.67 -36.25 -42.00
C ALA A 71 23.10 -34.86 -42.31
N LEU A 72 22.17 -34.74 -43.27
CA LEU A 72 21.46 -33.49 -43.56
C LEU A 72 20.73 -32.98 -42.30
N CYS A 73 19.92 -33.82 -41.66
CA CYS A 73 19.20 -33.44 -40.44
C CYS A 73 20.17 -32.93 -39.35
N VAL A 74 21.25 -33.67 -39.11
CA VAL A 74 22.23 -33.34 -38.06
C VAL A 74 23.00 -32.07 -38.41
N ALA A 75 23.44 -31.87 -39.66
CA ALA A 75 24.18 -30.67 -40.04
C ALA A 75 23.36 -29.38 -39.87
N PHE A 76 22.08 -29.39 -40.25
CA PHE A 76 21.18 -28.24 -40.13
C PHE A 76 20.63 -28.01 -38.72
N GLY A 77 21.06 -28.77 -37.72
CA GLY A 77 20.77 -28.48 -36.31
C GLY A 77 19.71 -29.34 -35.64
N CYS A 78 19.16 -30.36 -36.34
CA CYS A 78 18.20 -31.28 -35.74
C CYS A 78 18.82 -32.05 -34.56
N ARG A 79 18.01 -32.35 -33.53
CA ARG A 79 18.44 -33.15 -32.38
C ARG A 79 18.58 -34.62 -32.79
N ALA A 80 19.50 -35.35 -32.17
CA ALA A 80 19.70 -36.79 -32.44
C ALA A 80 18.39 -37.58 -32.37
N LYS A 81 17.61 -37.42 -31.29
CA LYS A 81 16.28 -38.04 -31.14
C LYS A 81 15.29 -37.70 -32.28
N GLY A 82 15.40 -36.51 -32.86
CA GLY A 82 14.53 -36.06 -33.96
C GLY A 82 14.77 -36.82 -35.26
N THR A 83 15.94 -37.44 -35.42
CA THR A 83 16.27 -38.30 -36.57
C THR A 83 15.68 -39.70 -36.48
N GLN A 84 15.14 -40.10 -35.32
CA GLN A 84 14.64 -41.47 -35.01
C GLN A 84 15.66 -42.61 -35.15
N ARG A 85 16.91 -42.33 -35.54
CA ARG A 85 17.97 -43.33 -35.74
C ARG A 85 18.93 -43.46 -34.56
N ALA A 86 19.08 -42.41 -33.75
CA ALA A 86 19.98 -42.39 -32.60
C ALA A 86 19.41 -41.59 -31.42
N SER A 87 19.84 -41.94 -30.22
CA SER A 87 19.43 -41.25 -28.98
C SER A 87 20.30 -40.03 -28.70
N THR A 88 21.60 -40.13 -28.99
CA THR A 88 22.61 -39.11 -28.77
C THR A 88 23.50 -38.92 -30.00
N LEU A 89 24.14 -37.76 -30.13
CA LEU A 89 24.96 -37.46 -31.32
C LEU A 89 26.19 -38.38 -31.43
N LYS A 90 26.75 -38.83 -30.30
CA LYS A 90 27.90 -39.76 -30.27
C LYS A 90 27.58 -41.10 -30.94
N ASP A 91 26.30 -41.52 -30.92
CA ASP A 91 25.87 -42.80 -31.50
C ASP A 91 25.97 -42.78 -33.04
N PHE A 92 26.22 -41.62 -33.66
CA PHE A 92 26.47 -41.49 -35.09
C PHE A 92 27.94 -41.64 -35.49
N ILE A 93 28.87 -41.75 -34.54
CA ILE A 93 30.28 -41.97 -34.84
C ILE A 93 30.46 -43.43 -35.26
N LYS A 94 31.20 -43.69 -36.35
CA LYS A 94 31.51 -45.06 -36.81
C LYS A 94 32.19 -45.83 -35.67
N ASN A 95 31.74 -47.07 -35.44
CA ASN A 95 32.33 -47.93 -34.41
C ASN A 95 33.86 -48.04 -34.60
N GLY A 96 34.61 -47.83 -33.52
CA GLY A 96 36.08 -47.81 -33.54
C GLY A 96 36.72 -46.46 -33.88
N CYS A 97 35.94 -45.41 -34.13
CA CYS A 97 36.43 -44.05 -34.36
C CYS A 97 36.12 -43.13 -33.17
N SER A 98 36.95 -42.10 -32.95
CA SER A 98 36.78 -41.13 -31.84
C SER A 98 35.99 -39.87 -32.23
N SER A 99 35.81 -39.63 -33.53
CA SER A 99 35.09 -38.47 -34.05
C SER A 99 34.53 -38.71 -35.44
N ALA A 100 33.42 -38.05 -35.76
CA ALA A 100 32.82 -37.99 -37.08
C ALA A 100 32.74 -36.54 -37.58
N VAL A 101 32.84 -36.34 -38.89
CA VAL A 101 32.70 -35.03 -39.53
C VAL A 101 31.64 -35.10 -40.61
N ILE A 102 30.71 -34.15 -40.58
CA ILE A 102 29.70 -33.94 -41.62
C ILE A 102 29.98 -32.59 -42.25
N GLN A 103 30.14 -32.54 -43.57
CA GLN A 103 30.33 -31.30 -44.32
C GLN A 103 29.27 -31.22 -45.43
N ILE A 104 28.55 -30.10 -45.48
CA ILE A 104 27.54 -29.80 -46.50
C ILE A 104 27.91 -28.49 -47.16
N GLU A 105 27.85 -28.46 -48.48
CA GLU A 105 28.09 -27.25 -49.28
C GLU A 105 26.78 -26.78 -49.90
N LEU A 106 26.49 -25.49 -49.72
CA LEU A 106 25.29 -24.83 -50.22
C LEU A 106 25.67 -23.80 -51.27
N LYS A 107 24.90 -23.77 -52.36
CA LYS A 107 25.03 -22.73 -53.39
C LYS A 107 24.52 -21.40 -52.84
N ASN A 108 25.34 -20.37 -52.91
CA ASN A 108 25.05 -19.03 -52.41
C ASN A 108 25.15 -17.98 -53.53
N ARG A 109 24.39 -18.19 -54.61
CA ARG A 109 24.37 -17.33 -55.80
C ARG A 109 22.94 -16.90 -56.11
N GLY A 110 22.79 -15.73 -56.72
CA GLY A 110 21.49 -15.15 -57.11
C GLY A 110 21.02 -14.07 -56.14
N GLU A 111 19.84 -13.49 -56.41
CA GLU A 111 19.26 -12.40 -55.62
C GLU A 111 19.00 -12.81 -54.16
N ASP A 112 18.72 -14.09 -53.92
CA ASP A 112 18.45 -14.65 -52.58
C ASP A 112 19.72 -15.10 -51.82
N ALA A 113 20.92 -14.72 -52.27
CA ALA A 113 22.17 -15.12 -51.61
C ALA A 113 22.26 -14.60 -50.17
N PHE A 114 22.65 -15.48 -49.25
CA PHE A 114 22.87 -15.15 -47.84
C PHE A 114 24.26 -14.53 -47.65
N LYS A 115 24.30 -13.23 -47.32
CA LYS A 115 25.53 -12.48 -47.00
C LYS A 115 26.67 -12.77 -48.00
N PRO A 116 26.47 -12.50 -49.31
CA PRO A 116 27.41 -12.88 -50.37
C PRO A 116 28.80 -12.27 -50.16
N ASP A 117 28.90 -11.07 -49.58
CA ASP A 117 30.19 -10.42 -49.27
C ASP A 117 31.04 -11.18 -48.24
N ILE A 118 30.42 -12.01 -47.39
CA ILE A 118 31.09 -12.72 -46.30
C ILE A 118 31.40 -14.16 -46.69
N TYR A 119 30.43 -14.85 -47.28
CA TYR A 119 30.55 -16.28 -47.57
C TYR A 119 30.93 -16.58 -49.03
N GLY A 120 30.80 -15.60 -49.93
CA GLY A 120 30.98 -15.79 -51.37
C GLY A 120 29.90 -16.69 -51.97
N ASP A 121 30.26 -17.34 -53.08
CA ASP A 121 29.35 -18.14 -53.92
C ASP A 121 28.89 -19.46 -53.30
N THR A 122 29.53 -19.91 -52.21
CA THR A 122 29.26 -21.22 -51.60
C THR A 122 29.45 -21.15 -50.10
N ILE A 123 28.48 -21.65 -49.34
CA ILE A 123 28.56 -21.72 -47.88
C ILE A 123 28.82 -23.17 -47.48
N MET A 124 29.85 -23.41 -46.67
CA MET A 124 30.14 -24.75 -46.15
C MET A 124 29.74 -24.86 -44.69
N ILE A 125 28.84 -25.81 -44.40
CA ILE A 125 28.42 -26.19 -43.06
C ILE A 125 29.21 -27.42 -42.64
N GLU A 126 30.13 -27.26 -41.70
CA GLU A 126 30.91 -28.36 -41.13
C GLU A 126 30.44 -28.64 -39.69
N ARG A 127 29.99 -29.85 -39.42
CA ARG A 127 29.61 -30.32 -38.09
C ARG A 127 30.55 -31.45 -37.66
N ARG A 128 31.33 -31.19 -36.61
CA ARG A 128 32.21 -32.17 -35.97
C ARG A 128 31.55 -32.75 -34.74
N ILE A 129 31.53 -34.07 -34.65
CA ILE A 129 30.95 -34.83 -33.54
C ILE A 129 32.07 -35.64 -32.91
N SER A 130 32.27 -35.47 -31.61
CA SER A 130 33.19 -36.25 -30.78
C SER A 130 32.39 -36.87 -29.63
N GLU A 131 33.00 -37.79 -28.87
CA GLU A 131 32.32 -38.48 -27.77
C GLU A 131 31.71 -37.54 -26.72
N SER A 132 32.36 -36.41 -26.45
CA SER A 132 31.98 -35.45 -25.41
C SER A 132 31.40 -34.13 -25.95
N THR A 133 31.68 -33.77 -27.21
CA THR A 133 31.36 -32.45 -27.76
C THR A 133 30.86 -32.54 -29.19
N SER A 134 29.98 -31.61 -29.58
CA SER A 134 29.61 -31.40 -30.99
C SER A 134 29.77 -29.93 -31.32
N THR A 135 30.45 -29.62 -32.42
CA THR A 135 30.67 -28.24 -32.88
C THR A 135 30.18 -28.09 -34.31
N THR A 136 29.55 -26.95 -34.60
CA THR A 136 29.16 -26.57 -35.96
C THR A 136 29.92 -25.31 -36.35
N ILE A 137 30.49 -25.32 -37.56
CA ILE A 137 31.34 -24.30 -38.11
C ILE A 137 30.80 -23.95 -39.50
N LEU A 138 30.59 -22.67 -39.76
CA LEU A 138 30.30 -22.18 -41.11
C LEU A 138 31.58 -21.61 -41.71
N LYS A 139 31.86 -22.01 -42.95
CA LYS A 139 33.02 -21.56 -43.72
C LYS A 139 32.58 -20.89 -45.01
N ASP A 140 33.41 -19.96 -45.50
CA ASP A 140 33.25 -19.32 -46.81
C ASP A 140 33.62 -20.27 -47.96
N CYS A 141 33.51 -19.79 -49.20
CA CYS A 141 33.87 -20.54 -50.41
C CYS A 141 35.35 -21.00 -50.46
N ASN A 142 36.25 -20.37 -49.68
CA ASN A 142 37.67 -20.70 -49.61
C ASN A 142 38.00 -21.66 -48.44
N GLY A 143 37.01 -22.08 -47.65
CA GLY A 143 37.21 -22.95 -46.49
C GLY A 143 37.64 -22.21 -45.21
N LYS A 144 37.64 -20.88 -45.22
CA LYS A 144 37.94 -20.06 -44.04
C LYS A 144 36.76 -20.09 -43.09
N LYS A 145 37.03 -20.37 -41.82
CA LYS A 145 36.05 -20.32 -40.73
C LYS A 145 35.55 -18.87 -40.54
N ILE A 146 34.27 -18.66 -40.76
CA ILE A 146 33.59 -17.38 -40.52
C ILE A 146 32.89 -17.40 -39.16
N ALA A 147 32.14 -18.47 -38.90
CA ALA A 147 31.24 -18.55 -37.77
C ALA A 147 31.31 -19.90 -37.08
N SER A 148 31.04 -19.92 -35.77
CA SER A 148 30.79 -21.16 -35.01
C SER A 148 29.68 -21.02 -33.97
N ARG A 149 28.90 -19.94 -34.04
CA ARG A 149 27.77 -19.71 -33.15
C ARG A 149 26.54 -20.43 -33.72
N LYS A 150 25.71 -20.97 -32.84
CA LYS A 150 24.49 -21.68 -33.25
C LYS A 150 23.46 -20.73 -33.84
N GLU A 151 23.49 -19.47 -33.43
CA GLU A 151 22.59 -18.40 -33.89
C GLU A 151 22.79 -18.09 -35.38
N GLU A 152 24.03 -18.06 -35.88
CA GLU A 152 24.31 -17.85 -37.32
C GLU A 152 23.81 -19.00 -38.19
N LEU A 153 23.95 -20.24 -37.72
CA LEU A 153 23.34 -21.39 -38.41
C LEU A 153 21.81 -21.24 -38.46
N ARG A 154 21.19 -20.76 -37.38
CA ARG A 154 19.74 -20.53 -37.34
C ARG A 154 19.33 -19.44 -38.32
N GLU A 155 20.05 -18.33 -38.37
CA GLU A 155 19.81 -17.23 -39.31
C GLU A 155 19.92 -17.71 -40.77
N LEU A 156 20.94 -18.52 -41.09
CA LEU A 156 21.09 -19.13 -42.41
C LEU A 156 19.92 -20.06 -42.75
N VAL A 157 19.51 -20.90 -41.79
CA VAL A 157 18.40 -21.84 -41.95
C VAL A 157 17.07 -21.12 -42.15
N GLU A 158 16.82 -20.04 -41.41
CA GLU A 158 15.64 -19.19 -41.55
C GLU A 158 15.64 -18.44 -42.88
N HIS A 159 16.79 -17.88 -43.30
CA HIS A 159 16.94 -17.14 -44.57
C HIS A 159 16.59 -18.02 -45.78
N PHE A 160 17.11 -19.24 -45.84
CA PHE A 160 16.82 -20.18 -46.93
C PHE A 160 15.54 -21.00 -46.71
N ASN A 161 14.80 -20.78 -45.63
CA ASN A 161 13.60 -21.54 -45.25
C ASN A 161 13.82 -23.07 -45.22
N ILE A 162 14.89 -23.52 -44.57
CA ILE A 162 15.29 -24.94 -44.48
C ILE A 162 14.72 -25.59 -43.20
N ASP A 163 13.49 -26.11 -43.25
CA ASP A 163 12.95 -26.90 -42.11
C ASP A 163 13.18 -28.40 -42.30
N VAL A 164 14.34 -28.90 -41.83
CA VAL A 164 14.66 -30.34 -41.86
C VAL A 164 13.79 -31.21 -40.96
N GLU A 165 13.06 -30.63 -40.00
CA GLU A 165 12.13 -31.36 -39.15
C GLU A 165 10.74 -31.53 -39.79
N ASN A 166 10.43 -30.71 -40.79
CA ASN A 166 9.25 -30.85 -41.63
C ASN A 166 9.36 -32.11 -42.48
N PRO A 167 8.42 -33.06 -42.35
CA PRO A 167 8.47 -34.32 -43.09
C PRO A 167 8.32 -34.16 -44.61
N CYS A 168 7.82 -33.01 -45.10
CA CYS A 168 7.75 -32.70 -46.53
C CYS A 168 9.07 -32.13 -47.10
N VAL A 169 10.06 -31.85 -46.25
CA VAL A 169 11.42 -31.45 -46.65
C VAL A 169 12.34 -32.67 -46.58
N ILE A 170 12.34 -33.38 -45.44
CA ILE A 170 13.04 -34.66 -45.29
C ILE A 170 12.05 -35.77 -44.92
N MET A 171 11.76 -36.62 -45.90
CA MET A 171 10.90 -37.79 -45.74
C MET A 171 11.77 -39.04 -45.57
N THR A 172 11.91 -39.50 -44.33
CA THR A 172 12.62 -40.75 -43.99
C THR A 172 11.76 -41.98 -44.26
N GLN A 173 12.38 -43.15 -44.38
CA GLN A 173 11.72 -44.44 -44.58
C GLN A 173 10.56 -44.68 -43.58
N ASP A 174 10.81 -44.50 -42.28
CA ASP A 174 9.81 -44.77 -41.23
C ASP A 174 8.63 -43.79 -41.29
N LYS A 175 8.90 -42.49 -41.41
CA LYS A 175 7.87 -41.46 -41.65
C LYS A 175 7.05 -41.75 -42.91
N SER A 176 7.68 -42.23 -43.98
CA SER A 176 6.96 -42.61 -45.20
C SER A 176 6.06 -43.83 -44.95
N ARG A 177 6.48 -44.82 -44.15
CA ARG A 177 5.66 -45.99 -43.79
C ARG A 177 4.47 -45.62 -42.90
N GLU A 178 4.72 -44.82 -41.86
CA GLU A 178 3.69 -44.28 -40.96
C GLU A 178 2.65 -43.49 -41.76
N PHE A 179 3.11 -42.62 -42.65
CA PHE A 179 2.23 -41.74 -43.41
C PHE A 179 1.50 -42.45 -44.56
N LEU A 180 2.22 -43.27 -45.36
CA LEU A 180 1.69 -43.81 -46.62
C LEU A 180 0.87 -45.10 -46.43
N HIS A 181 1.17 -45.91 -45.41
CA HIS A 181 0.60 -47.27 -45.30
C HIS A 181 -0.11 -47.61 -43.98
N SER A 182 0.10 -46.86 -42.89
CA SER A 182 -0.46 -47.23 -41.57
C SER A 182 -1.20 -46.10 -40.84
N GLY A 183 -1.11 -44.85 -41.34
CA GLY A 183 -1.60 -43.67 -40.65
C GLY A 183 -3.09 -43.68 -40.33
N ASN A 184 -3.42 -43.55 -39.04
CA ASN A 184 -4.77 -43.25 -38.56
C ASN A 184 -5.18 -41.82 -39.00
N SER A 185 -6.49 -41.51 -39.03
CA SER A 185 -6.99 -40.18 -39.41
C SER A 185 -6.39 -39.05 -38.55
N LYS A 186 -6.07 -39.32 -37.28
CA LYS A 186 -5.36 -38.39 -36.38
C LYS A 186 -3.89 -38.18 -36.75
N GLU A 187 -3.20 -39.23 -37.18
CA GLU A 187 -1.79 -39.14 -37.57
C GLU A 187 -1.64 -38.41 -38.90
N LYS A 188 -2.53 -38.68 -39.86
CA LYS A 188 -2.62 -37.93 -41.12
C LYS A 188 -2.89 -36.44 -40.86
N PHE A 189 -3.76 -36.11 -39.89
CA PHE A 189 -3.98 -34.73 -39.47
C PHE A 189 -2.72 -34.12 -38.86
N LYS A 190 -2.07 -34.79 -37.91
CA LYS A 190 -0.84 -34.33 -37.27
C LYS A 190 0.26 -34.06 -38.32
N PHE A 191 0.38 -34.94 -39.30
CA PHE A 191 1.32 -34.76 -40.41
C PHE A 191 0.99 -33.53 -41.24
N PHE A 192 -0.27 -33.38 -41.71
CA PHE A 192 -0.72 -32.19 -42.42
C PHE A 192 -0.47 -30.90 -41.62
N TYR A 193 -0.82 -30.93 -40.33
CA TYR A 193 -0.74 -29.79 -39.44
C TYR A 193 0.71 -29.35 -39.17
N LYS A 194 1.63 -30.31 -39.09
CA LYS A 194 3.08 -30.05 -39.01
C LYS A 194 3.65 -29.61 -40.37
N ALA A 195 3.31 -30.30 -41.45
CA ALA A 195 3.84 -30.05 -42.79
C ALA A 195 3.45 -28.66 -43.31
N SER A 196 2.22 -28.22 -43.05
CA SER A 196 1.72 -26.89 -43.40
C SER A 196 2.18 -25.77 -42.46
N LEU A 197 3.06 -26.08 -41.48
CA LEU A 197 3.56 -25.16 -40.45
C LEU A 197 2.46 -24.55 -39.54
N LEU A 198 1.20 -24.96 -39.69
CA LEU A 198 0.09 -24.51 -38.86
C LEU A 198 0.32 -24.80 -37.38
N GLN A 199 0.98 -25.93 -37.06
CA GLN A 199 1.35 -26.27 -35.69
C GLN A 199 2.27 -25.24 -35.05
N GLN A 200 3.32 -24.80 -35.75
CA GLN A 200 4.28 -23.85 -35.20
C GLN A 200 3.62 -22.49 -34.94
N VAL A 201 2.74 -22.05 -35.86
CA VAL A 201 1.99 -20.80 -35.68
C VAL A 201 1.01 -20.90 -34.51
N ASP A 202 0.30 -22.02 -34.35
CA ASP A 202 -0.62 -22.25 -33.21
C ASP A 202 0.12 -22.15 -31.87
N GLU A 203 1.24 -22.87 -31.74
CA GLU A 203 2.08 -22.86 -30.54
C GLU A 203 2.63 -21.45 -30.24
N LEU A 204 3.01 -20.67 -31.26
CA LEU A 204 3.42 -19.28 -31.09
C LEU A 204 2.28 -18.38 -30.60
N LEU A 205 1.07 -18.53 -31.16
CA LEU A 205 -0.09 -17.76 -30.72
C LEU A 205 -0.50 -18.12 -29.29
N GLU A 206 -0.47 -19.40 -28.92
CA GLU A 206 -0.70 -19.86 -27.54
C GLU A 206 0.33 -19.28 -26.57
N ASN A 207 1.62 -19.31 -26.93
CA ASN A 207 2.69 -18.71 -26.12
C ASN A 207 2.48 -17.20 -25.93
N ILE A 208 2.14 -16.46 -27.00
CA ILE A 208 1.83 -15.02 -26.90
C ILE A 208 0.65 -14.80 -25.96
N SER A 209 -0.41 -15.61 -26.08
CA SER A 209 -1.58 -15.54 -25.18
C SER A 209 -1.18 -15.73 -23.71
N GLN A 210 -0.38 -16.75 -23.40
CA GLN A 210 0.12 -16.99 -22.04
C GLN A 210 0.98 -15.83 -21.51
N HIS A 211 1.82 -15.24 -22.36
CA HIS A 211 2.60 -14.06 -22.00
C HIS A 211 1.71 -12.85 -21.72
N LEU A 212 0.63 -12.65 -22.48
CA LEU A 212 -0.33 -11.56 -22.24
C LEU A 212 -1.13 -11.76 -20.96
N VAL A 213 -1.55 -12.99 -20.65
CA VAL A 213 -2.20 -13.31 -19.35
C VAL A 213 -1.24 -13.03 -18.19
N SER A 214 0.03 -13.43 -18.32
CA SER A 214 1.04 -13.16 -17.29
C SER A 214 1.28 -11.65 -17.11
N ALA A 215 1.31 -10.89 -18.21
CA ALA A 215 1.44 -9.44 -18.17
C ALA A 215 0.20 -8.74 -17.56
N ASP A 216 -1.00 -9.26 -17.84
CA ASP A 216 -2.26 -8.80 -17.23
C ASP A 216 -2.23 -8.95 -15.70
N ALA A 217 -1.78 -10.11 -15.21
CA ALA A 217 -1.62 -10.38 -13.78
C ALA A 217 -0.66 -9.40 -13.10
N LEU A 218 0.50 -9.14 -13.72
CA LEU A 218 1.47 -8.15 -13.21
C LEU A 218 0.91 -6.73 -13.17
N ILE A 219 0.08 -6.36 -14.15
CA ILE A 219 -0.62 -5.06 -14.16
C ILE A 219 -1.67 -5.01 -13.05
N GLY A 220 -2.39 -6.12 -12.79
CA GLY A 220 -3.30 -6.25 -11.65
C GLY A 220 -2.59 -6.10 -10.30
N GLU A 221 -1.40 -6.69 -10.13
CA GLU A 221 -0.59 -6.48 -8.93
C GLU A 221 -0.19 -5.00 -8.76
N LEU A 222 0.23 -4.33 -9.85
CA LEU A 222 0.54 -2.90 -9.81
C LEU A 222 -0.65 -2.07 -9.35
N GLU A 223 -1.85 -2.36 -9.86
CA GLU A 223 -3.12 -1.74 -9.45
C GLU A 223 -3.40 -1.96 -7.97
N ALA A 224 -3.24 -3.19 -7.47
CA ALA A 224 -3.41 -3.52 -6.06
C ALA A 224 -2.45 -2.73 -5.16
N THR A 225 -1.25 -2.34 -5.63
CA THR A 225 -0.34 -1.50 -4.85
C THR A 225 -0.74 -0.02 -4.78
N ILE A 226 -1.65 0.46 -5.63
CA ILE A 226 -2.08 1.85 -5.65
C ILE A 226 -3.11 2.11 -4.54
N GLY A 227 -4.03 1.16 -4.32
CA GLY A 227 -5.11 1.28 -3.33
C GLY A 227 -4.66 1.63 -1.90
N PRO A 228 -3.67 0.92 -1.32
CA PRO A 228 -3.15 1.24 0.02
C PRO A 228 -2.55 2.66 0.10
N ILE A 229 -1.82 3.09 -0.94
CA ILE A 229 -1.19 4.43 -0.95
C ILE A 229 -2.26 5.54 -1.06
N LEU A 230 -3.36 5.29 -1.79
CA LEU A 230 -4.50 6.20 -1.81
C LEU A 230 -5.16 6.32 -0.42
N LYS A 231 -5.34 5.21 0.30
CA LYS A 231 -5.86 5.23 1.68
C LYS A 231 -4.94 6.00 2.62
N GLU A 232 -3.62 5.80 2.49
CA GLU A 232 -2.63 6.57 3.28
C GLU A 232 -2.65 8.06 2.95
N LEU A 233 -2.90 8.44 1.69
CA LEU A 233 -3.05 9.84 1.29
C LEU A 233 -4.30 10.46 1.91
N ASP A 234 -5.41 9.74 1.92
CA ASP A 234 -6.66 10.19 2.54
C ASP A 234 -6.49 10.39 4.06
N GLN A 235 -5.81 9.45 4.73
CA GLN A 235 -5.44 9.59 6.15
C GLN A 235 -4.54 10.81 6.40
N LEU A 236 -3.52 11.03 5.57
CA LEU A 236 -2.65 12.21 5.67
C LEU A 236 -3.43 13.51 5.41
N GLN A 237 -4.37 13.51 4.47
CA GLN A 237 -5.23 14.66 4.21
C GLN A 237 -6.13 14.96 5.40
N GLY A 238 -6.71 13.93 6.03
CA GLY A 238 -7.46 14.08 7.28
C GLY A 238 -6.60 14.68 8.40
N LYS A 239 -5.37 14.20 8.57
CA LYS A 239 -4.41 14.77 9.54
C LYS A 239 -4.08 16.23 9.24
N ILE A 240 -3.81 16.58 7.98
CA ILE A 240 -3.52 17.97 7.58
C ILE A 240 -4.71 18.88 7.92
N LYS A 241 -5.94 18.48 7.57
CA LYS A 241 -7.15 19.24 7.91
C LYS A 241 -7.33 19.43 9.42
N ASN A 242 -6.99 18.41 10.21
CA ASN A 242 -7.03 18.53 11.67
C ASN A 242 -5.96 19.52 12.17
N MET A 243 -4.74 19.50 11.63
CA MET A 243 -3.71 20.48 12.00
C MET A 243 -4.07 21.91 11.58
N GLU A 244 -4.71 22.08 10.43
CA GLU A 244 -5.20 23.40 9.97
C GLU A 244 -6.25 23.96 10.93
N ARG A 245 -7.16 23.13 11.43
CA ARG A 245 -8.13 23.52 12.47
C ARG A 245 -7.44 23.89 13.79
N LEU A 246 -6.39 23.17 14.17
CA LEU A 246 -5.57 23.47 15.36
C LEU A 246 -4.88 24.84 15.23
N GLU A 247 -4.35 25.12 14.04
CA GLU A 247 -3.71 26.40 13.74
C GLU A 247 -4.74 27.54 13.78
N GLU A 248 -5.95 27.32 13.27
CA GLU A 248 -7.06 28.27 13.36
C GLU A 248 -7.50 28.54 14.81
N ILE A 249 -7.66 27.49 15.63
CA ILE A 249 -7.96 27.63 17.06
C ILE A 249 -6.83 28.39 17.78
N SER A 250 -5.57 28.10 17.45
CA SER A 250 -4.41 28.80 18.01
C SER A 250 -4.42 30.29 17.67
N GLN A 251 -4.72 30.65 16.42
CA GLN A 251 -4.84 32.04 15.98
C GLN A 251 -6.00 32.75 16.68
N GLN A 252 -7.18 32.12 16.76
CA GLN A 252 -8.34 32.65 17.50
C GLN A 252 -8.00 32.88 18.97
N LEU A 253 -7.27 31.95 19.59
CA LEU A 253 -6.84 32.05 20.97
C LEU A 253 -5.82 33.17 21.17
N GLN A 254 -4.89 33.40 20.22
CA GLN A 254 -4.02 34.58 20.28
C GLN A 254 -4.80 35.88 20.16
N GLN A 255 -5.79 35.95 19.25
CA GLN A 255 -6.66 37.12 19.13
C GLN A 255 -7.46 37.37 20.42
N LEU A 256 -8.01 36.32 21.04
CA LEU A 256 -8.73 36.41 22.30
C LEU A 256 -7.82 36.79 23.47
N LYS A 257 -6.57 36.30 23.52
CA LYS A 257 -5.57 36.75 24.51
C LYS A 257 -5.25 38.24 24.36
N LYS A 258 -5.14 38.74 23.12
CA LYS A 258 -5.00 40.18 22.84
C LYS A 258 -6.23 40.97 23.31
N LYS A 259 -7.45 40.50 23.02
CA LYS A 259 -8.70 41.12 23.48
C LYS A 259 -8.82 41.11 25.01
N LEU A 260 -8.49 40.00 25.67
CA LEU A 260 -8.49 39.87 27.11
C LEU A 260 -7.51 40.84 27.78
N ALA A 261 -6.31 41.02 27.23
CA ALA A 261 -5.35 41.96 27.80
C ALA A 261 -5.89 43.40 27.85
N TRP A 262 -6.58 43.83 26.80
CA TRP A 262 -7.18 45.18 26.72
C TRP A 262 -8.52 45.29 27.46
N SER A 263 -9.25 44.19 27.70
CA SER A 263 -10.48 44.21 28.51
C SER A 263 -10.24 44.73 29.92
N TRP A 264 -9.13 44.34 30.54
CA TRP A 264 -8.77 44.78 31.89
C TRP A 264 -8.50 46.28 31.97
N VAL A 265 -8.05 46.90 30.87
CA VAL A 265 -7.87 48.35 30.78
C VAL A 265 -9.23 49.03 30.64
N TYR A 266 -10.08 48.54 29.73
CA TYR A 266 -11.40 49.12 29.50
C TYR A 266 -12.37 48.96 30.68
N ASP A 267 -12.26 47.85 31.42
CA ASP A 267 -13.06 47.62 32.62
C ASP A 267 -12.68 48.60 33.73
N VAL A 268 -11.38 48.78 33.97
CA VAL A 268 -10.88 49.79 34.91
C VAL A 268 -11.24 51.20 34.43
N ASP A 269 -11.18 51.51 33.12
CA ASP A 269 -11.63 52.80 32.58
C ASP A 269 -13.10 53.08 32.88
N ARG A 270 -13.96 52.05 32.77
CA ARG A 270 -15.38 52.14 33.13
C ARG A 270 -15.57 52.38 34.63
N GLU A 271 -14.89 51.62 35.48
CA GLU A 271 -14.93 51.84 36.94
C GLU A 271 -14.43 53.24 37.32
N LEU A 272 -13.41 53.74 36.64
CA LEU A 272 -12.86 55.08 36.83
C LEU A 272 -13.92 56.15 36.49
N GLN A 273 -14.64 55.98 35.37
CA GLN A 273 -15.76 56.85 35.00
C GLN A 273 -16.90 56.80 36.02
N GLU A 274 -17.29 55.61 36.49
CA GLU A 274 -18.31 55.46 37.53
C GLU A 274 -17.90 56.17 38.83
N GLN A 275 -16.64 56.01 39.26
CA GLN A 275 -16.11 56.69 40.44
C GLN A 275 -16.05 58.21 40.25
N VAL A 276 -15.70 58.72 39.07
CA VAL A 276 -15.76 60.16 38.75
C VAL A 276 -17.18 60.67 38.92
N THR A 277 -18.18 60.00 38.32
CA THR A 277 -19.58 60.42 38.48
C THR A 277 -20.07 60.35 39.93
N LYS A 278 -19.56 59.40 40.72
CA LYS A 278 -19.86 59.26 42.14
C LYS A 278 -19.24 60.38 42.97
N ILE A 279 -17.98 60.72 42.72
CA ILE A 279 -17.28 61.86 43.34
C ILE A 279 -18.01 63.15 43.02
N ASP A 280 -18.41 63.37 41.76
CA ASP A 280 -19.17 64.56 41.34
C ASP A 280 -20.52 64.67 42.07
N LYS A 281 -21.28 63.56 42.15
CA LYS A 281 -22.53 63.52 42.92
C LYS A 281 -22.33 63.78 44.41
N LEU A 282 -21.25 63.27 45.01
CA LEU A 282 -20.93 63.50 46.42
C LEU A 282 -20.49 64.96 46.67
N LYS A 283 -19.71 65.55 45.76
CA LYS A 283 -19.31 66.97 45.82
C LYS A 283 -20.51 67.91 45.75
N LEU A 284 -21.56 67.55 44.99
CA LEU A 284 -22.83 68.30 44.97
C LEU A 284 -23.63 68.22 46.29
N ARG A 285 -23.40 67.22 47.14
CA ARG A 285 -24.10 67.10 48.44
C ARG A 285 -23.52 68.01 49.53
N VAL A 286 -22.27 68.44 49.38
CA VAL A 286 -21.62 69.38 50.30
C VAL A 286 -22.38 70.72 50.39
N PRO A 287 -22.68 71.43 49.29
CA PRO A 287 -23.43 72.69 49.36
C PRO A 287 -24.88 72.50 49.85
N ALA A 288 -25.52 71.35 49.58
CA ALA A 288 -26.86 71.06 50.08
C ALA A 288 -26.90 70.84 51.60
N CYS A 289 -25.89 70.16 52.17
CA CYS A 289 -25.79 70.00 53.62
C CYS A 289 -25.42 71.32 54.31
N GLN A 290 -24.55 72.13 53.70
CA GLN A 290 -24.19 73.44 54.24
C GLN A 290 -25.41 74.37 54.33
N ALA A 291 -26.22 74.44 53.28
CA ALA A 291 -27.45 75.24 53.29
C ALA A 291 -28.44 74.82 54.39
N LYS A 292 -28.51 73.52 54.71
CA LYS A 292 -29.36 73.00 55.79
C LYS A 292 -28.82 73.33 57.19
N ILE A 293 -27.50 73.37 57.37
CA ILE A 293 -26.87 73.81 58.62
C ILE A 293 -27.17 75.30 58.87
N ASP A 294 -27.07 76.12 57.83
CA ASP A 294 -27.33 77.56 57.90
C ASP A 294 -28.81 77.86 58.18
N GLU A 295 -29.74 77.09 57.61
CA GLU A 295 -31.18 77.18 57.89
C GLU A 295 -31.50 76.89 59.37
N GLN A 296 -30.91 75.83 59.95
CA GLN A 296 -31.17 75.46 61.35
C GLN A 296 -30.52 76.41 62.37
N LEU A 297 -29.38 77.03 62.03
CA LEU A 297 -28.78 78.09 62.84
C LEU A 297 -29.73 79.27 63.05
N ASN A 298 -30.44 79.66 61.99
CA ASN A 298 -31.38 80.78 62.02
C ASN A 298 -32.66 80.43 62.83
N ILE A 299 -33.08 79.17 62.80
CA ILE A 299 -34.22 78.68 63.60
C ILE A 299 -33.88 78.66 65.10
N LEU A 300 -32.65 78.27 65.47
CA LEU A 300 -32.20 78.23 66.87
C LEU A 300 -32.15 79.60 67.53
N GLU A 301 -31.76 80.63 66.77
CA GLU A 301 -31.68 82.00 67.28
C GLU A 301 -33.08 82.52 67.70
N ASN A 302 -34.09 82.28 66.87
CA ASN A 302 -35.47 82.69 67.14
C ASN A 302 -36.13 81.90 68.29
N LEU A 303 -35.82 80.61 68.45
CA LEU A 303 -36.43 79.78 69.49
C LEU A 303 -35.88 80.07 70.90
N ARG A 304 -34.59 80.40 71.02
CA ARG A 304 -33.95 80.71 72.31
C ARG A 304 -34.54 81.95 72.98
N GLU A 305 -34.98 82.93 72.20
CA GLU A 305 -35.64 84.13 72.70
C GLU A 305 -36.99 83.78 73.35
N CYS A 306 -37.80 82.95 72.66
CA CYS A 306 -39.13 82.52 73.12
C CYS A 306 -39.09 81.59 74.36
N PHE A 307 -38.03 80.80 74.54
CA PHE A 307 -37.87 79.91 75.70
C PHE A 307 -37.75 80.66 77.04
N THR A 308 -37.11 81.84 77.03
CA THR A 308 -36.86 82.60 78.26
C THR A 308 -38.12 83.21 78.87
N GLU A 309 -39.11 83.57 78.06
CA GLU A 309 -40.37 84.17 78.51
C GLU A 309 -41.30 83.16 79.18
N LYS A 310 -41.32 81.90 78.73
CA LYS A 310 -42.22 80.88 79.27
C LYS A 310 -41.70 80.25 80.57
N LYS A 311 -40.37 80.22 80.79
CA LYS A 311 -39.70 79.61 81.95
C LYS A 311 -40.23 80.11 83.31
N THR A 312 -40.64 81.36 83.37
CA THR A 312 -41.18 82.00 84.58
C THR A 312 -42.62 81.60 84.93
N GLU A 313 -43.34 80.94 84.03
CA GLU A 313 -44.76 80.58 84.21
C GLU A 313 -44.97 79.21 84.89
N VAL A 314 -43.99 78.30 84.79
CA VAL A 314 -44.07 76.91 85.30
C VAL A 314 -43.68 76.76 86.78
N GLU A 315 -42.78 77.58 87.31
CA GLU A 315 -42.31 77.47 88.71
C GLU A 315 -43.43 77.65 89.75
N ASN A 316 -44.56 78.29 89.39
CA ASN A 316 -45.69 78.53 90.31
C ASN A 316 -46.68 77.36 90.46
N LEU A 317 -46.58 76.31 89.62
CA LEU A 317 -47.60 75.25 89.57
C LEU A 317 -47.15 73.92 90.21
N MET A 318 -45.85 73.71 90.45
CA MET A 318 -45.25 72.41 90.80
C MET A 318 -45.56 71.87 92.22
N GLU A 319 -46.15 72.68 93.11
CA GLU A 319 -46.29 72.35 94.54
C GLU A 319 -47.50 71.44 94.88
N ARG A 320 -48.40 71.15 93.93
CA ARG A 320 -49.73 70.56 94.21
C ARG A 320 -49.93 69.07 93.86
N THR A 321 -48.95 68.34 93.32
CA THR A 321 -49.22 67.08 92.58
C THR A 321 -48.53 65.80 93.13
N LEU A 322 -48.17 65.74 94.42
CA LEU A 322 -47.33 64.64 94.97
C LEU A 322 -48.09 63.38 95.50
N GLU A 323 -49.41 63.40 95.69
CA GLU A 323 -50.14 62.25 96.30
C GLU A 323 -50.50 61.09 95.34
N VAL A 324 -50.47 61.26 94.02
CA VAL A 324 -51.07 60.30 93.06
C VAL A 324 -50.21 59.05 92.78
N LYS A 325 -48.93 59.04 93.17
CA LYS A 325 -47.97 57.97 92.83
C LYS A 325 -48.13 56.63 93.58
N ARG A 326 -49.06 56.51 94.54
CA ARG A 326 -49.11 55.37 95.47
C ARG A 326 -49.89 54.14 94.97
N THR A 327 -50.77 54.26 93.99
CA THR A 327 -51.72 53.20 93.58
C THR A 327 -51.25 52.32 92.41
N LYS A 328 -50.08 52.60 91.82
CA LYS A 328 -49.52 51.85 90.68
C LYS A 328 -48.90 50.48 91.06
N GLY A 329 -48.65 50.24 92.35
CA GLY A 329 -47.85 49.11 92.84
C GLY A 329 -48.54 47.73 92.89
N GLU A 330 -49.87 47.66 92.93
CA GLU A 330 -50.57 46.40 93.26
C GLU A 330 -50.86 45.51 92.02
N LEU A 331 -50.63 46.00 90.81
CA LEU A 331 -50.88 45.24 89.55
C LEU A 331 -49.66 44.46 89.04
N GLN A 332 -48.54 44.50 89.76
CA GLN A 332 -47.30 43.81 89.40
C GLN A 332 -47.26 42.34 89.86
N ASP A 333 -48.13 41.95 90.80
CA ASP A 333 -48.07 40.65 91.48
C ASP A 333 -48.88 39.53 90.82
N LEU A 334 -49.88 39.83 89.97
CA LEU A 334 -50.63 38.80 89.22
C LEU A 334 -49.93 38.35 87.93
N LEU A 335 -48.90 39.06 87.48
CA LEU A 335 -48.11 38.77 86.28
C LEU A 335 -47.01 37.71 86.54
N THR A 336 -46.74 37.41 87.82
CA THR A 336 -45.67 36.50 88.25
C THR A 336 -46.12 35.03 88.33
N LEU A 337 -47.41 34.75 88.52
CA LEU A 337 -47.93 33.38 88.64
C LEU A 337 -48.10 32.69 87.27
N ALA A 338 -48.53 33.42 86.24
CA ALA A 338 -48.67 32.91 84.86
C ALA A 338 -47.32 32.67 84.13
N LYS A 339 -46.20 33.16 84.70
CA LYS A 339 -44.85 32.93 84.18
C LYS A 339 -44.21 31.63 84.69
N LYS A 340 -44.73 31.01 85.76
CA LYS A 340 -44.04 29.91 86.45
C LYS A 340 -44.34 28.52 85.86
N GLU A 341 -45.58 28.23 85.45
CA GLU A 341 -45.93 26.97 84.76
C GLU A 341 -45.50 26.93 83.29
N ARG A 342 -45.33 28.10 82.64
CA ARG A 342 -44.75 28.24 81.30
C ARG A 342 -43.27 27.85 81.25
N ASN A 343 -42.54 28.01 82.36
CA ASN A 343 -41.09 27.89 82.37
C ASN A 343 -40.57 26.48 82.73
N GLU A 344 -41.42 25.58 83.25
CA GLU A 344 -40.98 24.21 83.63
C GLU A 344 -41.13 23.18 82.50
N LEU A 345 -42.17 23.28 81.65
CA LEU A 345 -42.30 22.44 80.44
C LEU A 345 -41.55 22.99 79.21
N ALA A 346 -41.12 24.27 79.24
CA ALA A 346 -40.26 24.86 78.21
C ALA A 346 -38.81 24.37 78.32
N GLN A 347 -38.28 24.10 79.52
CA GLN A 347 -36.84 23.85 79.67
C GLN A 347 -36.34 22.46 79.22
N GLU A 348 -37.20 21.43 79.15
CA GLU A 348 -36.82 20.10 78.64
C GLU A 348 -37.07 19.94 77.12
N HIS A 349 -38.11 20.58 76.58
CA HIS A 349 -38.32 20.61 75.13
C HIS A 349 -37.36 21.58 74.42
N ASP A 350 -36.91 22.66 75.08
CA ASP A 350 -36.00 23.65 74.46
C ASP A 350 -34.56 23.17 74.27
N ARG A 351 -34.10 22.12 74.96
CA ARG A 351 -32.68 21.69 74.85
C ARG A 351 -32.40 20.88 73.59
N GLU A 352 -33.31 19.97 73.21
CA GLU A 352 -33.13 19.16 72.00
C GLU A 352 -33.85 19.75 70.77
N ALA A 353 -34.87 20.60 70.95
CA ALA A 353 -35.42 21.42 69.87
C ALA A 353 -34.37 22.42 69.32
N ASN A 354 -33.45 22.92 70.14
CA ASN A 354 -32.44 23.91 69.71
C ASN A 354 -31.31 23.35 68.83
N LYS A 355 -31.03 22.03 68.84
CA LYS A 355 -30.07 21.47 67.86
C LYS A 355 -30.69 21.27 66.49
N ILE A 356 -31.97 20.89 66.41
CA ILE A 356 -32.67 20.66 65.14
C ILE A 356 -33.24 21.96 64.54
N GLN A 357 -33.57 22.97 65.36
CA GLN A 357 -33.96 24.31 64.88
C GLN A 357 -32.83 25.03 64.11
N LYS A 358 -31.55 24.69 64.36
CA LYS A 358 -30.41 25.24 63.60
C LYS A 358 -30.31 24.73 62.16
N MET A 359 -30.77 23.51 61.87
CA MET A 359 -30.76 22.99 60.48
C MET A 359 -32.09 23.25 59.76
N LYS A 360 -33.23 23.29 60.46
CA LYS A 360 -34.52 23.71 59.88
C LYS A 360 -34.53 25.16 59.36
N LYS A 361 -33.79 26.09 59.99
CA LYS A 361 -33.75 27.51 59.57
C LYS A 361 -32.97 27.80 58.28
N ARG A 362 -32.14 26.87 57.77
CA ARG A 362 -31.35 27.11 56.55
C ARG A 362 -32.01 26.59 55.27
N VAL A 363 -33.02 25.74 55.41
CA VAL A 363 -33.90 25.28 54.32
C VAL A 363 -35.07 26.25 54.12
N HIS A 364 -35.54 26.91 55.18
CA HIS A 364 -36.66 27.85 55.08
C HIS A 364 -36.34 29.14 54.29
N SER A 365 -35.11 29.67 54.35
CA SER A 365 -34.77 30.88 53.57
C SER A 365 -34.59 30.63 52.06
N LEU A 366 -34.45 29.37 51.63
CA LEU A 366 -34.42 29.02 50.20
C LEU A 366 -35.82 28.71 49.66
N GLN A 367 -36.79 28.39 50.54
CA GLN A 367 -38.21 28.30 50.18
C GLN A 367 -38.87 29.68 50.03
N GLU A 368 -38.45 30.71 50.79
CA GLU A 368 -39.02 32.07 50.67
C GLU A 368 -38.64 32.80 49.36
N GLN A 369 -37.48 32.56 48.76
CA GLN A 369 -37.13 33.21 47.48
C GLN A 369 -37.80 32.57 46.25
N ILE A 370 -38.31 31.34 46.38
CA ILE A 370 -39.08 30.68 45.31
C ILE A 370 -40.54 31.18 45.32
N GLN A 371 -41.04 31.62 46.48
CA GLN A 371 -42.44 32.02 46.66
C GLN A 371 -42.72 33.47 46.20
N GLU A 372 -41.75 34.39 46.21
CA GLU A 372 -41.94 35.77 45.73
C GLU A 372 -41.94 35.93 44.19
N MET A 373 -41.40 34.99 43.42
CA MET A 373 -41.55 35.02 41.95
C MET A 373 -42.83 34.32 41.45
N GLN A 374 -43.58 33.63 42.31
CA GLN A 374 -44.85 33.01 41.96
C GLN A 374 -46.08 33.92 42.20
N GLU A 375 -45.96 35.05 42.91
CA GLU A 375 -47.14 35.88 43.30
C GLU A 375 -47.36 37.21 42.53
N LEU A 376 -46.51 37.57 41.55
CA LEU A 376 -46.74 38.75 40.68
C LEU A 376 -47.44 38.44 39.34
N GLN A 377 -47.86 37.19 39.10
CA GLN A 377 -48.82 36.79 38.06
C GLN A 377 -49.76 35.70 38.62
N LEU A 378 -50.98 35.93 39.05
CA LEU A 378 -51.96 36.94 38.67
C LEU A 378 -53.14 36.81 39.68
N LYS A 379 -53.54 37.92 40.31
CA LYS A 379 -54.78 38.03 41.09
C LYS A 379 -56.02 37.75 40.24
N ASN A 380 -56.97 37.01 40.82
CA ASN A 380 -58.42 36.96 40.55
C ASN A 380 -58.87 36.12 39.33
N THR A 381 -59.05 34.81 39.52
CA THR A 381 -60.31 34.12 39.91
C THR A 381 -61.38 34.02 38.83
N GLN A 382 -61.72 32.79 38.41
CA GLN A 382 -63.09 32.23 38.39
C GLN A 382 -63.18 30.94 37.53
N ASP A 383 -63.03 29.74 38.05
CA ASP A 383 -62.15 29.15 39.06
C ASP A 383 -62.38 27.63 38.95
N GLU A 384 -61.29 26.84 38.94
CA GLU A 384 -61.26 25.39 39.19
C GLU A 384 -61.56 24.37 38.07
N GLU A 385 -62.39 24.61 37.03
CA GLU A 385 -62.81 23.49 36.16
C GLU A 385 -62.03 23.26 34.84
N PHE A 386 -61.41 24.28 34.24
CA PHE A 386 -60.63 24.12 32.99
C PHE A 386 -59.18 23.69 33.23
N GLU A 387 -58.65 23.95 34.43
CA GLU A 387 -57.25 23.66 34.78
C GLU A 387 -56.99 22.17 35.05
N ILE A 388 -57.98 21.41 35.52
CA ILE A 388 -57.76 20.00 35.89
C ILE A 388 -57.54 19.12 34.65
N LYS A 389 -58.22 19.39 33.53
CA LYS A 389 -58.03 18.63 32.27
C LYS A 389 -56.76 19.00 31.52
N ALA A 390 -56.31 20.26 31.59
CA ALA A 390 -55.03 20.69 31.04
C ALA A 390 -53.85 20.10 31.85
N LYS A 391 -53.94 20.12 33.18
CA LYS A 391 -52.91 19.55 34.07
C LYS A 391 -52.81 18.03 33.97
N ILE A 392 -53.88 17.29 33.66
CA ILE A 392 -53.80 15.84 33.40
C ILE A 392 -53.08 15.54 32.07
N SER A 393 -53.26 16.37 31.04
CA SER A 393 -52.55 16.22 29.75
C SER A 393 -51.09 16.66 29.81
N GLU A 394 -50.76 17.67 30.61
CA GLU A 394 -49.37 18.07 30.92
C GLU A 394 -48.66 17.04 31.79
N LEU A 395 -49.31 16.52 32.83
CA LEU A 395 -48.75 15.45 33.66
C LEU A 395 -48.60 14.13 32.88
N GLN A 396 -49.45 13.84 31.89
CA GLN A 396 -49.26 12.70 30.99
C GLN A 396 -48.09 12.92 30.03
N ASN A 397 -47.92 14.13 29.48
CA ASN A 397 -46.74 14.48 28.67
C ASN A 397 -45.45 14.51 29.49
N GLU A 398 -45.47 14.94 30.75
CA GLU A 398 -44.30 14.93 31.65
C GLU A 398 -43.96 13.50 32.14
N ILE A 399 -44.96 12.62 32.31
CA ILE A 399 -44.73 11.18 32.56
C ILE A 399 -44.21 10.49 31.29
N GLU A 400 -44.64 10.90 30.10
CA GLU A 400 -44.15 10.39 28.81
C GLU A 400 -42.72 10.91 28.55
N GLU A 401 -42.40 12.16 28.87
CA GLU A 401 -41.04 12.73 28.84
C GLU A 401 -40.11 12.10 29.89
N ALA A 402 -40.61 11.79 31.09
CA ALA A 402 -39.86 11.08 32.13
C ALA A 402 -39.65 9.59 31.78
N ASN A 403 -40.62 8.93 31.12
CA ASN A 403 -40.46 7.57 30.58
C ASN A 403 -39.55 7.55 29.34
N GLU A 404 -39.57 8.58 28.50
CA GLU A 404 -38.57 8.78 27.44
C GLU A 404 -37.19 9.08 28.02
N MET A 405 -37.08 9.80 29.13
CA MET A 405 -35.80 10.03 29.82
C MET A 405 -35.29 8.75 30.51
N LEU A 406 -36.17 7.91 31.02
CA LEU A 406 -35.84 6.57 31.55
C LEU A 406 -35.47 5.58 30.44
N ASN A 407 -36.11 5.64 29.28
CA ASN A 407 -35.74 4.87 28.09
C ASN A 407 -34.44 5.38 27.47
N ARG A 408 -34.19 6.69 27.44
CA ARG A 408 -32.89 7.29 27.08
C ARG A 408 -31.79 6.84 28.05
N MET A 409 -32.06 6.79 29.35
CA MET A 409 -31.12 6.28 30.35
C MET A 409 -30.88 4.76 30.23
N LYS A 410 -31.90 3.96 29.84
CA LYS A 410 -31.75 2.53 29.51
C LYS A 410 -31.04 2.29 28.18
N GLU A 411 -31.26 3.15 27.19
CA GLU A 411 -30.52 3.15 25.91
C GLU A 411 -29.08 3.60 26.10
N GLU A 412 -28.83 4.53 27.02
CA GLU A 412 -27.49 4.91 27.47
C GLU A 412 -26.83 3.78 28.28
N GLU A 413 -27.57 3.07 29.14
CA GLU A 413 -27.10 1.86 29.84
C GLU A 413 -26.76 0.74 28.85
N ASN A 414 -27.61 0.51 27.84
CA ASN A 414 -27.35 -0.45 26.77
C ASN A 414 -26.21 0.01 25.84
N SER A 415 -26.09 1.31 25.56
CA SER A 415 -24.98 1.91 24.81
C SER A 415 -23.65 1.80 25.58
N LEU A 416 -23.68 2.00 26.89
CA LEU A 416 -22.53 1.82 27.79
C LEU A 416 -22.17 0.33 27.91
N SER A 417 -23.16 -0.56 27.97
CA SER A 417 -22.96 -2.01 27.95
C SER A 417 -22.38 -2.50 26.61
N GLU A 418 -22.85 -1.98 25.48
CA GLU A 418 -22.26 -2.22 24.15
C GLU A 418 -20.85 -1.63 24.05
N LYS A 419 -20.60 -0.42 24.56
CA LYS A 419 -19.25 0.17 24.62
C LYS A 419 -18.31 -0.65 25.51
N VAL A 420 -18.81 -1.25 26.59
CA VAL A 420 -18.05 -2.17 27.45
C VAL A 420 -17.76 -3.49 26.71
N ASN A 421 -18.70 -4.02 25.92
CA ASN A 421 -18.48 -5.22 25.10
C ASN A 421 -17.55 -4.98 23.90
N VAL A 422 -17.66 -3.81 23.25
CA VAL A 422 -16.73 -3.36 22.20
C VAL A 422 -15.33 -3.15 22.79
N GLY A 423 -15.24 -2.51 23.97
CA GLY A 423 -13.99 -2.39 24.72
C GLY A 423 -13.39 -3.73 25.14
N MET A 424 -14.21 -4.74 25.49
CA MET A 424 -13.76 -6.12 25.74
C MET A 424 -13.25 -6.82 24.46
N ASN A 425 -13.88 -6.60 23.31
CA ASN A 425 -13.44 -7.15 22.03
C ASN A 425 -12.15 -6.47 21.52
N GLU A 426 -12.02 -5.15 21.71
CA GLU A 426 -10.78 -4.41 21.46
C GLU A 426 -9.66 -4.86 22.42
N PHE A 427 -9.97 -5.12 23.69
CA PHE A 427 -9.04 -5.71 24.65
C PHE A 427 -8.57 -7.09 24.21
N GLN A 428 -9.46 -7.93 23.67
CA GLN A 428 -9.11 -9.26 23.14
C GLN A 428 -8.26 -9.16 21.85
N GLN A 429 -8.54 -8.18 20.97
CA GLN A 429 -7.71 -7.91 19.79
C GLN A 429 -6.31 -7.40 20.17
N ILE A 430 -6.23 -6.46 21.11
CA ILE A 430 -4.95 -5.94 21.61
C ILE A 430 -4.17 -7.05 22.33
N ALA A 431 -4.83 -7.95 23.06
CA ALA A 431 -4.19 -9.11 23.68
C ALA A 431 -3.59 -10.07 22.63
N ASN A 432 -4.29 -10.32 21.53
CA ASN A 432 -3.79 -11.14 20.42
C ASN A 432 -2.64 -10.46 19.65
N GLU A 433 -2.72 -9.13 19.45
CA GLU A 433 -1.63 -8.35 18.83
C GLU A 433 -0.38 -8.32 19.71
N VAL A 434 -0.54 -8.25 21.04
CA VAL A 434 0.58 -8.36 21.99
C VAL A 434 1.19 -9.75 21.96
N ASP A 435 0.40 -10.82 21.87
CA ASP A 435 0.91 -12.20 21.74
C ASP A 435 1.68 -12.42 20.42
N ASP A 436 1.20 -11.83 19.31
CA ASP A 436 1.89 -11.87 18.02
C ASP A 436 3.17 -11.02 17.99
N LEU A 437 3.21 -9.90 18.71
CA LEU A 437 4.41 -9.09 18.90
C LEU A 437 5.41 -9.76 19.85
N GLU A 438 4.95 -10.47 20.88
CA GLU A 438 5.79 -11.27 21.77
C GLU A 438 6.38 -12.50 21.04
N LYS A 439 5.64 -13.15 20.13
CA LYS A 439 6.18 -14.18 19.22
C LYS A 439 7.25 -13.63 18.27
N LYS A 440 7.00 -12.48 17.64
CA LYS A 440 8.00 -11.80 16.78
C LYS A 440 9.24 -11.36 17.56
N HIS A 441 9.06 -10.93 18.82
CA HIS A 441 10.15 -10.60 19.71
C HIS A 441 10.98 -11.84 20.07
N TYR A 442 10.33 -12.97 20.37
CA TYR A 442 10.99 -14.24 20.65
C TYR A 442 11.79 -14.75 19.44
N GLU A 443 11.25 -14.65 18.22
CA GLU A 443 11.98 -14.98 16.97
C GLU A 443 13.19 -14.08 16.73
N THR A 444 13.06 -12.77 17.04
CA THR A 444 14.14 -11.79 16.87
C THR A 444 15.23 -11.98 17.91
N VAL A 445 14.86 -12.27 19.17
CA VAL A 445 15.78 -12.60 20.26
C VAL A 445 16.45 -13.96 20.05
N SER A 446 15.77 -14.95 19.45
CA SER A 446 16.37 -16.22 19.02
C SER A 446 17.45 -15.98 17.97
N ARG A 447 17.18 -15.16 16.95
CA ARG A 447 18.18 -14.76 15.93
C ARG A 447 19.38 -14.02 16.51
N ILE A 448 19.17 -13.15 17.50
CA ILE A 448 20.26 -12.44 18.19
C ILE A 448 21.08 -13.41 19.06
N ARG A 449 20.43 -14.39 19.72
CA ARG A 449 21.09 -15.44 20.50
C ARG A 449 21.89 -16.38 19.60
N GLU A 450 21.36 -16.75 18.43
CA GLU A 450 22.03 -17.53 17.39
C GLU A 450 23.28 -16.81 16.84
N LEU A 451 23.18 -15.49 16.58
CA LEU A 451 24.31 -14.66 16.16
C LEU A 451 25.41 -14.52 17.22
N LYS A 452 25.05 -14.43 18.51
CA LYS A 452 26.03 -14.43 19.62
C LYS A 452 26.71 -15.80 19.81
N GLN A 453 26.01 -16.90 19.51
CA GLN A 453 26.54 -18.27 19.63
C GLN A 453 27.54 -18.63 18.51
N HIS A 454 27.53 -17.88 17.40
CA HIS A 454 28.51 -18.00 16.30
C HIS A 454 29.94 -17.56 16.69
N GLN A 455 30.14 -16.84 17.79
CA GLN A 455 31.49 -16.46 18.26
C GLN A 455 32.24 -17.59 19.01
N THR A 456 31.58 -18.71 19.34
CA THR A 456 32.14 -19.72 20.26
C THR A 456 32.60 -21.06 19.65
N ASN A 457 32.58 -21.26 18.32
CA ASN A 457 33.12 -22.47 17.70
C ASN A 457 34.45 -22.22 16.96
N LYS A 458 35.49 -21.88 17.71
CA LYS A 458 36.89 -21.90 17.24
C LYS A 458 37.48 -23.29 17.55
N GLY A 459 37.38 -24.25 16.64
CA GLY A 459 38.05 -25.55 16.86
C GLY A 459 38.07 -26.61 15.74
N SER A 460 37.33 -26.47 14.64
CA SER A 460 37.15 -27.59 13.69
C SER A 460 37.56 -27.34 12.23
N PHE A 461 38.04 -26.15 11.88
CA PHE A 461 38.44 -25.79 10.51
C PHE A 461 39.95 -25.91 10.31
N GLY A 462 40.41 -26.41 9.15
CA GLY A 462 41.85 -26.49 8.83
C GLY A 462 42.48 -25.11 8.61
N ARG A 463 41.72 -24.18 8.02
CA ARG A 463 41.97 -22.72 8.02
C ARG A 463 40.62 -22.02 8.20
N PRO A 464 40.55 -20.90 8.93
CA PRO A 464 39.29 -20.25 9.21
C PRO A 464 38.61 -19.75 7.91
N PRO A 465 37.29 -19.96 7.74
CA PRO A 465 36.56 -19.39 6.61
C PRO A 465 36.63 -17.86 6.64
N ILE A 466 36.82 -17.25 5.48
CA ILE A 466 36.87 -15.79 5.30
C ILE A 466 35.50 -15.34 4.77
N GLY A 467 34.69 -14.70 5.61
CA GLY A 467 33.41 -14.18 5.17
C GLY A 467 32.49 -13.75 6.32
N PRO A 468 31.34 -13.16 6.00
CA PRO A 468 30.85 -12.84 4.65
C PRO A 468 31.71 -11.77 3.98
N ILE A 469 31.96 -11.89 2.68
CA ILE A 469 32.87 -11.01 1.91
C ILE A 469 32.64 -9.51 2.18
N GLY A 470 31.38 -9.08 2.31
CA GLY A 470 31.04 -7.68 2.58
C GLY A 470 31.65 -7.11 3.86
N SER A 471 31.86 -7.93 4.89
CA SER A 471 32.46 -7.49 6.16
C SER A 471 33.96 -7.20 6.07
N HIS A 472 34.62 -7.66 5.01
CA HIS A 472 36.04 -7.45 4.77
C HIS A 472 36.30 -6.31 3.77
N LEU A 473 35.27 -5.55 3.40
CA LEU A 473 35.35 -4.47 2.41
C LEU A 473 35.06 -3.12 3.05
N SER A 474 35.85 -2.13 2.67
CA SER A 474 35.70 -0.73 3.01
C SER A 474 35.68 0.11 1.72
N LEU A 475 35.01 1.26 1.75
CA LEU A 475 34.87 2.13 0.59
C LEU A 475 35.83 3.32 0.69
N VAL A 476 36.62 3.54 -0.35
CA VAL A 476 37.52 4.68 -0.49
C VAL A 476 36.70 5.86 -1.05
N ASN A 477 36.69 6.99 -0.34
CA ASN A 477 35.97 8.24 -0.68
C ASN A 477 34.43 8.23 -0.49
N GLY A 478 33.96 7.66 0.63
CA GLY A 478 32.62 7.90 1.19
C GLY A 478 31.47 7.06 0.60
N ASP A 479 30.37 6.99 1.35
CA ASP A 479 29.15 6.20 1.09
C ASP A 479 28.44 6.48 -0.23
N MET A 480 28.88 7.50 -0.99
CA MET A 480 28.27 7.89 -2.27
C MET A 480 28.12 6.70 -3.20
N TRP A 481 29.17 5.89 -3.35
CA TRP A 481 29.18 4.76 -4.28
C TRP A 481 28.65 3.46 -3.69
N ALA A 482 28.35 3.41 -2.38
CA ALA A 482 27.88 2.21 -1.71
C ALA A 482 26.66 1.56 -2.42
N PRO A 483 25.62 2.30 -2.85
CA PRO A 483 24.47 1.70 -3.53
C PRO A 483 24.83 1.08 -4.88
N ALA A 484 25.76 1.68 -5.62
CA ALA A 484 26.18 1.18 -6.92
C ALA A 484 27.09 -0.06 -6.76
N VAL A 485 27.99 -0.06 -5.77
CA VAL A 485 28.86 -1.19 -5.45
C VAL A 485 28.08 -2.38 -4.88
N GLU A 486 27.10 -2.14 -4.00
CA GLU A 486 26.23 -3.20 -3.47
C GLU A 486 25.42 -3.88 -4.58
N ASN A 487 24.94 -3.12 -5.58
CA ASN A 487 24.27 -3.68 -6.75
C ASN A 487 25.24 -4.43 -7.67
N ALA A 488 26.47 -3.94 -7.80
CA ALA A 488 27.49 -4.57 -8.63
C ALA A 488 27.95 -5.92 -8.08
N LEU A 489 28.12 -6.02 -6.76
CA LEU A 489 28.56 -7.24 -6.07
C LEU A 489 27.41 -8.17 -5.69
N GLY A 490 26.23 -7.62 -5.39
CA GLY A 490 24.99 -8.36 -5.18
C GLY A 490 25.10 -9.47 -4.14
N LYS A 491 24.93 -10.73 -4.59
CA LYS A 491 24.97 -11.91 -3.72
C LYS A 491 26.39 -12.29 -3.29
N LEU A 492 27.42 -11.82 -4.00
CA LEU A 492 28.82 -12.13 -3.71
C LEU A 492 29.25 -11.58 -2.35
N LEU A 493 28.67 -10.47 -1.90
CA LEU A 493 28.89 -9.89 -0.56
C LEU A 493 28.54 -10.85 0.58
N ASN A 494 27.59 -11.76 0.36
CA ASN A 494 27.14 -12.71 1.38
C ASN A 494 27.91 -14.03 1.35
N ALA A 495 28.86 -14.18 0.43
CA ALA A 495 29.59 -15.42 0.26
C ALA A 495 30.69 -15.58 1.31
N PHE A 496 30.92 -16.82 1.74
CA PHE A 496 32.05 -17.20 2.58
C PHE A 496 33.09 -17.93 1.74
N ILE A 497 34.37 -17.60 1.93
CA ILE A 497 35.49 -18.19 1.23
C ILE A 497 36.13 -19.25 2.13
N VAL A 498 36.30 -20.46 1.61
CA VAL A 498 36.93 -21.59 2.31
C VAL A 498 38.11 -22.12 1.52
N ALA A 499 39.13 -22.62 2.22
CA ALA A 499 40.35 -23.12 1.58
C ALA A 499 40.16 -24.47 0.87
N SER A 500 39.21 -25.29 1.31
CA SER A 500 39.02 -26.64 0.81
C SER A 500 37.56 -27.07 0.71
N HIS A 501 37.29 -28.11 -0.09
CA HIS A 501 35.97 -28.73 -0.14
C HIS A 501 35.55 -29.33 1.21
N LYS A 502 36.50 -29.85 2.01
CA LYS A 502 36.25 -30.39 3.35
C LYS A 502 35.70 -29.30 4.28
N ASP A 503 36.32 -28.12 4.29
CA ASP A 503 35.87 -26.98 5.09
C ASP A 503 34.50 -26.46 4.62
N SER A 504 34.20 -26.56 3.32
CA SER A 504 32.88 -26.19 2.77
C SER A 504 31.74 -27.06 3.33
N LEU A 505 32.00 -28.35 3.55
CA LEU A 505 31.04 -29.29 4.13
C LEU A 505 30.82 -29.02 5.62
N VAL A 506 31.89 -28.72 6.36
CA VAL A 506 31.81 -28.33 7.78
C VAL A 506 31.00 -27.04 7.91
N LEU A 507 31.29 -26.02 7.11
CA LEU A 507 30.57 -24.75 7.14
C LEU A 507 29.10 -24.92 6.76
N ARG A 508 28.79 -25.79 5.79
CA ARG A 508 27.40 -26.12 5.42
C ARG A 508 26.67 -26.91 6.50
N LYS A 509 27.36 -27.76 7.25
CA LYS A 509 26.79 -28.46 8.41
C LYS A 509 26.49 -27.49 9.55
N CYS A 510 27.42 -26.59 9.88
CA CYS A 510 27.20 -25.52 10.84
C CYS A 510 26.05 -24.59 10.41
N ALA A 511 25.94 -24.29 9.11
CA ALA A 511 24.84 -23.50 8.58
C ALA A 511 23.48 -24.21 8.74
N LYS A 512 23.41 -25.53 8.53
CA LYS A 512 22.19 -26.32 8.77
C LYS A 512 21.82 -26.37 10.26
N GLU A 513 22.80 -26.51 11.14
CA GLU A 513 22.59 -26.49 12.60
C GLU A 513 22.08 -25.12 13.07
N ALA A 514 22.51 -24.04 12.40
CA ALA A 514 22.04 -22.66 12.62
C ALA A 514 20.81 -22.27 11.77
N ASN A 515 20.07 -23.24 11.21
CA ASN A 515 18.87 -23.03 10.38
C ASN A 515 19.07 -22.09 9.17
N TYR A 516 20.31 -21.97 8.69
CA TYR A 516 20.70 -21.15 7.55
C TYR A 516 20.79 -22.00 6.27
N ASN A 517 19.65 -22.16 5.59
CA ASN A 517 19.50 -23.09 4.47
C ASN A 517 20.19 -22.65 3.17
N HIS A 518 20.58 -21.37 3.03
CA HIS A 518 21.14 -20.84 1.79
C HIS A 518 22.42 -20.02 2.02
N LEU A 519 23.52 -20.71 2.34
CA LEU A 519 24.86 -20.12 2.45
C LEU A 519 25.64 -20.20 1.13
N PRO A 520 25.98 -19.07 0.48
CA PRO A 520 26.90 -19.08 -0.64
C PRO A 520 28.33 -19.34 -0.12
N ILE A 521 28.98 -20.39 -0.61
CA ILE A 521 30.35 -20.77 -0.22
C ILE A 521 31.21 -20.81 -1.48
N ILE A 522 32.35 -20.15 -1.45
CA ILE A 522 33.36 -20.09 -2.51
C ILE A 522 34.58 -20.84 -2.03
N ILE A 523 35.05 -21.82 -2.80
CA ILE A 523 36.32 -22.50 -2.49
C ILE A 523 37.41 -21.73 -3.21
N TYR A 524 38.40 -21.21 -2.47
CA TYR A 524 39.49 -20.42 -3.02
C TYR A 524 40.80 -20.69 -2.27
N ASP A 525 41.90 -20.70 -3.00
CA ASP A 525 43.22 -20.97 -2.45
C ASP A 525 43.81 -19.72 -1.78
N PHE A 526 44.00 -19.79 -0.46
CA PHE A 526 44.51 -18.68 0.36
C PHE A 526 46.01 -18.43 0.17
N SER A 527 46.73 -19.31 -0.52
CA SER A 527 48.17 -19.14 -0.79
C SER A 527 48.46 -18.24 -2.00
N ARG A 528 47.43 -17.86 -2.76
CA ARG A 528 47.59 -17.03 -3.96
C ARG A 528 47.99 -15.60 -3.60
N PRO A 529 49.07 -15.06 -4.19
CA PRO A 529 49.45 -13.66 -4.00
C PRO A 529 48.42 -12.72 -4.64
N ARG A 530 48.51 -11.43 -4.32
CA ARG A 530 47.61 -10.40 -4.86
C ARG A 530 47.67 -10.40 -6.39
N LEU A 531 46.52 -10.50 -7.04
CA LEU A 531 46.42 -10.40 -8.49
C LEU A 531 46.90 -9.01 -8.95
N ASN A 532 47.92 -8.98 -9.81
CA ASN A 532 48.39 -7.76 -10.45
C ASN A 532 47.69 -7.62 -11.80
N ILE A 533 46.88 -6.57 -11.96
CA ILE A 533 46.07 -6.33 -13.17
C ILE A 533 46.79 -5.25 -14.00
N PRO A 534 47.45 -5.61 -15.12
CA PRO A 534 48.00 -4.65 -16.06
C PRO A 534 47.02 -3.55 -16.47
N ARG A 535 47.50 -2.30 -16.54
CA ARG A 535 46.70 -1.10 -16.87
C ARG A 535 45.92 -1.20 -18.19
N HIS A 536 46.43 -1.96 -19.17
CA HIS A 536 45.77 -2.14 -20.46
C HIS A 536 44.54 -3.06 -20.41
N MET A 537 44.34 -3.82 -19.32
CA MET A 537 43.17 -4.67 -19.11
C MET A 537 42.05 -3.96 -18.32
N LEU A 538 42.33 -2.77 -17.77
CA LEU A 538 41.34 -1.94 -17.09
C LEU A 538 40.54 -1.10 -18.10
N PRO A 539 39.30 -0.71 -17.77
CA PRO A 539 38.54 0.27 -18.53
C PRO A 539 39.28 1.60 -18.66
N ARG A 540 39.35 2.16 -19.87
CA ARG A 540 39.88 3.51 -20.11
C ARG A 540 38.76 4.54 -19.93
N THR A 541 38.43 4.85 -18.67
CA THR A 541 37.35 5.77 -18.30
C THR A 541 37.79 6.77 -17.24
N ASP A 542 37.25 7.99 -17.29
CA ASP A 542 37.38 8.98 -16.21
C ASP A 542 36.48 8.65 -14.99
N HIS A 543 35.64 7.63 -15.11
CA HIS A 543 34.75 7.15 -14.06
C HIS A 543 35.39 6.03 -13.22
N PRO A 544 35.11 5.99 -11.91
CA PRO A 544 35.69 4.98 -11.02
C PRO A 544 35.14 3.57 -11.32
N THR A 545 35.99 2.56 -11.15
CA THR A 545 35.58 1.15 -11.15
C THR A 545 35.24 0.67 -9.75
N ALA A 546 34.47 -0.41 -9.62
CA ALA A 546 34.22 -1.03 -8.32
C ALA A 546 35.52 -1.41 -7.60
N LEU A 547 36.55 -1.87 -8.33
CA LEU A 547 37.88 -2.13 -7.78
C LEU A 547 38.57 -0.86 -7.23
N SER A 548 38.42 0.29 -7.89
CA SER A 548 39.06 1.53 -7.45
C SER A 548 38.43 2.13 -6.18
N VAL A 549 37.17 1.77 -5.89
CA VAL A 549 36.42 2.28 -4.74
C VAL A 549 36.46 1.29 -3.56
N LEU A 550 36.77 0.01 -3.80
CA LEU A 550 36.85 -1.02 -2.76
C LEU A 550 38.26 -1.18 -2.21
N GLN A 551 38.38 -1.18 -0.89
CA GLN A 551 39.59 -1.51 -0.14
C GLN A 551 39.34 -2.69 0.80
N SER A 552 40.26 -3.65 0.81
CA SER A 552 40.26 -4.77 1.75
C SER A 552 41.68 -5.06 2.20
N GLU A 553 41.85 -5.35 3.49
CA GLU A 553 43.10 -5.84 4.06
C GLU A 553 43.38 -7.30 3.64
N ASN A 554 42.34 -8.04 3.25
CA ASN A 554 42.47 -9.44 2.88
C ASN A 554 42.65 -9.62 1.37
N VAL A 555 43.86 -10.02 0.98
CA VAL A 555 44.24 -10.27 -0.42
C VAL A 555 43.33 -11.30 -1.10
N THR A 556 42.93 -12.35 -0.38
CA THR A 556 42.04 -13.40 -0.88
C THR A 556 40.67 -12.84 -1.27
N VAL A 557 40.15 -11.89 -0.48
CA VAL A 557 38.85 -11.25 -0.76
C VAL A 557 38.91 -10.45 -2.06
N LEU A 558 39.95 -9.63 -2.24
CA LEU A 558 40.14 -8.88 -3.49
C LEU A 558 40.32 -9.79 -4.70
N ASN A 559 41.10 -10.86 -4.55
CA ASN A 559 41.30 -11.83 -5.62
C ASN A 559 39.98 -12.52 -6.03
N VAL A 560 39.15 -12.92 -5.04
CA VAL A 560 37.82 -13.50 -5.31
C VAL A 560 36.87 -12.50 -5.98
N LEU A 561 36.90 -11.23 -5.56
CA LEU A 561 36.08 -10.20 -6.19
C LEU A 561 36.50 -9.91 -7.63
N VAL A 562 37.79 -10.00 -7.95
CA VAL A 562 38.29 -9.88 -9.33
C VAL A 562 37.89 -11.11 -10.14
N ASP A 563 38.23 -12.32 -9.68
CA ASP A 563 37.99 -13.56 -10.44
C ASP A 563 36.49 -13.86 -10.65
N MET A 564 35.67 -13.69 -9.59
CA MET A 564 34.25 -14.03 -9.62
C MET A 564 33.36 -12.80 -9.89
N GLY A 565 33.72 -11.64 -9.32
CA GLY A 565 32.94 -10.41 -9.41
C GLY A 565 33.30 -9.53 -10.62
N ASN A 566 34.51 -9.67 -11.18
CA ASN A 566 35.04 -8.81 -12.26
C ASN A 566 34.99 -7.31 -11.90
N ILE A 567 35.24 -6.99 -10.63
CA ILE A 567 35.14 -5.63 -10.08
C ILE A 567 36.05 -4.60 -10.79
N GLU A 568 37.11 -5.08 -11.43
CA GLU A 568 38.05 -4.30 -12.22
C GLU A 568 37.47 -3.82 -13.56
N ARG A 569 36.39 -4.43 -14.03
CA ARG A 569 35.69 -4.09 -15.28
C ARG A 569 34.27 -3.56 -15.07
N GLN A 570 33.86 -3.37 -13.81
CA GLN A 570 32.59 -2.77 -13.42
C GLN A 570 32.78 -1.27 -13.20
N VAL A 571 32.17 -0.43 -14.03
CA VAL A 571 32.29 1.03 -13.94
C VAL A 571 31.10 1.62 -13.19
N LEU A 572 31.35 2.59 -12.32
CA LEU A 572 30.34 3.26 -11.51
C LEU A 572 30.13 4.68 -12.03
N VAL A 573 28.87 5.06 -12.21
CA VAL A 573 28.46 6.37 -12.76
C VAL A 573 27.36 6.98 -11.91
N ARG A 574 27.27 8.30 -11.90
CA ARG A 574 26.28 9.00 -11.07
C ARG A 574 24.87 8.85 -11.65
N ASP A 575 24.75 9.25 -12.91
CA ASP A 575 23.45 9.44 -13.56
C ASP A 575 23.19 8.44 -14.68
N TYR A 576 21.92 8.28 -15.02
CA TYR A 576 21.44 7.39 -16.07
C TYR A 576 22.05 7.71 -17.45
N ASP A 577 22.05 8.99 -17.85
CA ASP A 577 22.52 9.40 -19.18
C ASP A 577 24.03 9.22 -19.36
N VAL A 578 24.79 9.49 -18.30
CA VAL A 578 26.23 9.22 -18.24
C VAL A 578 26.47 7.71 -18.33
N GLY A 579 25.69 6.91 -17.61
CA GLY A 579 25.77 5.45 -17.68
C GLY A 579 25.51 4.89 -19.07
N LYS A 580 24.52 5.44 -19.79
CA LYS A 580 24.21 5.04 -21.16
C LYS A 580 25.39 5.34 -22.09
N THR A 581 25.97 6.53 -21.95
CA THR A 581 27.11 6.97 -22.74
C THR A 581 28.32 6.07 -22.48
N VAL A 582 28.64 5.75 -21.22
CA VAL A 582 29.79 4.93 -20.86
C VAL A 582 29.59 3.45 -21.23
N ALA A 583 28.38 2.92 -21.07
CA ALA A 583 28.09 1.51 -21.33
C ALA A 583 28.06 1.16 -22.82
N PHE A 584 27.68 2.11 -23.67
CA PHE A 584 27.44 1.89 -25.11
C PHE A 584 28.44 2.61 -26.02
N ASN A 585 29.39 3.36 -25.47
CA ASN A 585 30.45 3.96 -26.27
C ASN A 585 31.51 2.89 -26.65
N PRO A 586 31.64 2.52 -27.94
CA PRO A 586 32.60 1.51 -28.38
C PRO A 586 34.07 1.95 -28.23
N SER A 587 34.33 3.25 -28.01
CA SER A 587 35.68 3.80 -27.79
C SER A 587 36.26 3.42 -26.43
N ILE A 588 35.41 3.01 -25.48
CA ILE A 588 35.81 2.62 -24.13
C ILE A 588 35.98 1.10 -24.07
N SER A 589 37.23 0.65 -24.22
CA SER A 589 37.57 -0.78 -24.15
C SER A 589 37.50 -1.32 -22.72
N ASN A 590 37.30 -2.64 -22.59
CA ASN A 590 37.36 -3.42 -21.33
C ASN A 590 36.26 -3.17 -20.28
N VAL A 591 35.24 -2.35 -20.56
CA VAL A 591 34.04 -2.28 -19.69
C VAL A 591 33.24 -3.58 -19.82
N LYS A 592 32.83 -4.16 -18.70
CA LYS A 592 31.93 -5.33 -18.67
C LYS A 592 30.50 -4.91 -18.35
N GLU A 593 30.32 -4.09 -17.32
CA GLU A 593 29.03 -3.64 -16.80
C GLU A 593 29.18 -2.23 -16.21
N VAL A 594 28.14 -1.42 -16.33
CA VAL A 594 28.05 -0.06 -15.76
C VAL A 594 26.90 -0.01 -14.77
N PHE A 595 27.14 0.55 -13.59
CA PHE A 595 26.16 0.68 -12.51
C PHE A 595 25.94 2.14 -12.13
N THR A 596 24.68 2.56 -12.06
CA THR A 596 24.30 3.91 -11.62
C THR A 596 23.99 3.95 -10.12
N LEU A 597 24.05 5.14 -9.50
CA LEU A 597 23.64 5.35 -8.11
C LEU A 597 22.14 5.04 -7.88
N ASP A 598 21.32 5.27 -8.91
CA ASP A 598 19.90 4.92 -8.91
C ASP A 598 19.66 3.40 -8.98
N GLY A 599 20.69 2.62 -9.28
CA GLY A 599 20.67 1.15 -9.28
C GLY A 599 20.36 0.52 -10.63
N TYR A 600 20.51 1.28 -11.73
CA TYR A 600 20.44 0.72 -13.07
C TYR A 600 21.73 -0.02 -13.40
N LYS A 601 21.59 -1.14 -14.11
CA LYS A 601 22.71 -1.92 -14.64
C LYS A 601 22.67 -1.87 -16.16
N MET A 602 23.76 -1.45 -16.80
CA MET A 602 23.86 -1.27 -18.25
C MET A 602 25.05 -2.06 -18.79
N PHE A 603 24.88 -2.73 -19.92
CA PHE A 603 25.97 -3.47 -20.57
C PHE A 603 25.66 -3.71 -22.06
N SER A 604 26.71 -3.82 -22.87
CA SER A 604 26.62 -4.26 -24.26
C SER A 604 27.17 -5.68 -24.40
N ARG A 605 26.43 -6.56 -25.08
CA ARG A 605 26.90 -7.92 -25.43
C ARG A 605 26.62 -8.18 -26.90
N ASN A 606 27.67 -8.48 -27.68
CA ASN A 606 27.57 -8.75 -29.12
C ASN A 606 26.81 -7.67 -29.91
N GLY A 607 26.99 -6.39 -29.56
CA GLY A 607 26.30 -5.26 -30.22
C GLY A 607 24.88 -4.98 -29.71
N VAL A 608 24.35 -5.79 -28.79
CA VAL A 608 23.04 -5.55 -28.16
C VAL A 608 23.21 -4.74 -26.89
N GLU A 609 22.66 -3.53 -26.90
CA GLU A 609 22.60 -2.61 -25.76
C GLU A 609 21.50 -3.05 -24.80
N THR A 610 21.86 -3.36 -23.54
CA THR A 610 20.89 -3.81 -22.52
C THR A 610 20.93 -2.89 -21.31
N ILE A 611 19.76 -2.42 -20.88
CA ILE A 611 19.56 -1.66 -19.64
C ILE A 611 18.59 -2.44 -18.75
N LEU A 612 19.05 -2.80 -17.56
CA LEU A 612 18.24 -3.45 -16.54
C LEU A 612 17.82 -2.43 -15.47
N PRO A 613 16.52 -2.37 -15.11
CA PRO A 613 16.03 -1.49 -14.06
C PRO A 613 16.49 -1.95 -12.67
N PRO A 614 16.44 -1.04 -11.66
CA PRO A 614 16.83 -1.36 -10.29
C PRO A 614 15.99 -2.48 -9.67
N ILE A 615 16.66 -3.39 -8.95
CA ILE A 615 16.02 -4.51 -8.25
C ILE A 615 15.18 -3.98 -7.08
N ARG A 616 13.89 -4.35 -7.03
CA ARG A 616 12.87 -3.79 -6.10
C ARG A 616 13.13 -4.03 -4.60
N ASN A 617 14.01 -4.96 -4.23
CA ASN A 617 14.35 -5.26 -2.83
C ASN A 617 15.75 -4.74 -2.48
N ARG A 618 15.89 -3.42 -2.30
CA ARG A 618 17.09 -2.82 -1.70
C ARG A 618 17.18 -3.24 -0.23
N ARG A 619 18.08 -4.17 0.10
CA ARG A 619 18.63 -4.27 1.46
C ARG A 619 19.87 -3.39 1.49
N SER A 620 19.69 -2.10 1.79
CA SER A 620 20.80 -1.16 1.94
C SER A 620 21.49 -1.42 3.28
N GLY A 621 22.84 -1.39 3.33
CA GLY A 621 23.60 -1.49 4.59
C GLY A 621 24.54 -2.70 4.71
N ARG A 622 24.98 -3.28 3.60
CA ARG A 622 25.93 -4.42 3.59
C ARG A 622 27.40 -3.98 3.54
N LEU A 623 27.66 -2.76 3.08
CA LEU A 623 29.00 -2.19 2.96
C LEU A 623 29.28 -1.04 3.94
N CYS A 624 28.34 -0.71 4.81
CA CYS A 624 28.56 0.31 5.84
C CYS A 624 27.71 -0.01 7.07
N SER A 625 28.36 -0.69 8.02
CA SER A 625 28.23 -0.60 9.48
C SER A 625 28.80 -1.89 10.08
N SER A 626 29.54 -1.78 11.18
CA SER A 626 30.14 -2.93 11.88
C SER A 626 29.07 -4.00 12.14
N PHE A 627 29.44 -5.28 12.28
CA PHE A 627 28.50 -6.25 12.86
C PHE A 627 27.90 -5.74 14.18
N ASP A 628 28.66 -4.92 14.91
CA ASP A 628 28.22 -4.24 16.13
C ASP A 628 27.15 -3.18 15.87
N ASP A 629 27.18 -2.50 14.73
CA ASP A 629 26.16 -1.49 14.36
C ASP A 629 24.88 -2.15 13.84
N GLN A 630 24.98 -3.26 13.10
CA GLN A 630 23.81 -4.06 12.73
C GLN A 630 23.18 -4.73 13.96
N ILE A 631 24.00 -5.18 14.92
CA ILE A 631 23.54 -5.63 16.24
C ILE A 631 22.93 -4.45 17.00
N ALA A 632 23.53 -3.25 16.97
CA ALA A 632 22.99 -2.08 17.63
C ALA A 632 21.66 -1.62 17.05
N ASP A 633 21.48 -1.70 15.72
CA ASP A 633 20.22 -1.40 15.02
C ASP A 633 19.16 -2.46 15.29
N LEU A 634 19.51 -3.76 15.27
CA LEU A 634 18.61 -4.84 15.67
C LEU A 634 18.26 -4.77 17.17
N GLU A 635 19.21 -4.39 18.03
CA GLU A 635 18.97 -4.11 19.45
C GLU A 635 18.13 -2.84 19.63
N LYS A 636 18.26 -1.83 18.76
CA LYS A 636 17.44 -0.62 18.76
C LYS A 636 16.02 -0.90 18.26
N GLU A 637 15.86 -1.78 17.28
CA GLU A 637 14.56 -2.31 16.85
C GLU A 637 13.93 -3.20 17.93
N ALA A 638 14.71 -4.06 18.58
CA ALA A 638 14.25 -4.84 19.73
C ALA A 638 13.88 -3.94 20.91
N ARG A 639 14.68 -2.90 21.20
CA ARG A 639 14.38 -1.87 22.21
C ARG A 639 13.11 -1.11 21.87
N ARG A 640 12.94 -0.65 20.63
CA ARG A 640 11.70 0.00 20.13
C ARG A 640 10.49 -0.93 20.22
N ALA A 641 10.65 -2.20 19.89
CA ALA A 641 9.59 -3.20 20.05
C ALA A 641 9.22 -3.42 21.52
N THR A 642 10.20 -3.47 22.43
CA THR A 642 9.96 -3.53 23.87
C THR A 642 9.37 -2.24 24.44
N GLU A 643 9.71 -1.07 23.88
CA GLU A 643 9.15 0.23 24.25
C GLU A 643 7.69 0.37 23.78
N LEU A 644 7.38 -0.10 22.57
CA LEU A 644 6.00 -0.20 22.07
C LEU A 644 5.20 -1.22 22.89
N ALA A 645 5.76 -2.40 23.18
CA ALA A 645 5.12 -3.39 24.06
C ALA A 645 4.94 -2.87 25.49
N GLY A 646 5.87 -2.05 25.99
CA GLY A 646 5.78 -1.36 27.28
C GLY A 646 4.70 -0.28 27.29
N LYS A 647 4.61 0.54 26.24
CA LYS A 647 3.53 1.55 26.06
C LYS A 647 2.16 0.88 25.95
N GLN A 648 2.06 -0.26 25.28
CA GLN A 648 0.82 -1.05 25.21
C GLN A 648 0.50 -1.75 26.54
N LYS A 649 1.50 -2.21 27.31
CA LYS A 649 1.32 -2.71 28.68
C LYS A 649 0.88 -1.62 29.66
N MET A 650 1.34 -0.38 29.49
CA MET A 650 0.86 0.78 30.28
C MET A 650 -0.58 1.14 29.92
N ARG A 651 -0.94 1.17 28.63
CA ARG A 651 -2.33 1.31 28.19
C ARG A 651 -3.24 0.18 28.68
N LYS A 652 -2.74 -1.05 28.73
CA LYS A 652 -3.44 -2.20 29.34
C LYS A 652 -3.69 -1.99 30.84
N ARG A 653 -2.69 -1.49 31.58
CA ARG A 653 -2.84 -1.19 33.02
C ARG A 653 -3.76 0.00 33.30
N GLU A 654 -3.75 1.02 32.45
CA GLU A 654 -4.69 2.15 32.52
C GLU A 654 -6.13 1.71 32.20
N ALA A 655 -6.31 0.88 31.17
CA ALA A 655 -7.59 0.26 30.85
C ALA A 655 -8.11 -0.65 31.99
N ASP A 656 -7.26 -1.51 32.56
CA ASP A 656 -7.60 -2.35 33.72
C ASP A 656 -7.97 -1.52 34.97
N ALA A 657 -7.31 -0.38 35.19
CA ALA A 657 -7.63 0.53 36.28
C ALA A 657 -8.99 1.24 36.07
N THR A 658 -9.31 1.66 34.84
CA THR A 658 -10.62 2.25 34.51
C THR A 658 -11.77 1.25 34.59
N LEU A 659 -11.56 0.00 34.19
CA LEU A 659 -12.54 -1.09 34.28
C LEU A 659 -12.88 -1.46 35.74
N ASN A 660 -11.88 -1.47 36.63
CA ASN A 660 -12.10 -1.72 38.06
C ASN A 660 -12.77 -0.53 38.77
N ASN A 661 -12.52 0.71 38.34
CA ASN A 661 -13.19 1.89 38.90
C ASN A 661 -14.68 1.96 38.48
N LEU A 662 -15.00 1.60 37.24
CA LEU A 662 -16.37 1.50 36.74
C LEU A 662 -17.17 0.37 37.41
N ARG A 663 -16.53 -0.78 37.71
CA ARG A 663 -17.16 -1.86 38.50
C ARG A 663 -17.48 -1.46 39.95
N ASN A 664 -16.61 -0.68 40.60
CA ASN A 664 -16.84 -0.21 41.96
C ASN A 664 -17.93 0.86 42.03
N ASN A 665 -18.06 1.72 41.01
CA ASN A 665 -19.12 2.73 40.93
C ASN A 665 -20.51 2.11 40.69
N LEU A 666 -20.58 1.01 39.93
CA LEU A 666 -21.82 0.26 39.70
C LEU A 666 -22.29 -0.51 40.94
N HIS A 667 -21.38 -0.91 41.82
CA HIS A 667 -21.70 -1.56 43.10
C HIS A 667 -22.18 -0.56 44.18
N ASN A 668 -21.67 0.67 44.18
CA ASN A 668 -22.07 1.72 45.14
C ASN A 668 -23.44 2.34 44.84
N LEU A 669 -23.84 2.43 43.57
CA LEU A 669 -25.16 2.94 43.16
C LEU A 669 -26.32 1.98 43.49
N LYS A 670 -26.06 0.67 43.55
CA LYS A 670 -27.06 -0.31 44.02
C LYS A 670 -27.34 -0.22 45.52
N ARG A 671 -26.35 0.14 46.34
CA ARG A 671 -26.48 0.22 47.81
C ARG A 671 -27.28 1.44 48.30
N ILE A 672 -27.20 2.57 47.59
CA ILE A 672 -27.89 3.82 47.95
C ILE A 672 -29.39 3.77 47.59
N LYS A 673 -29.77 2.94 46.62
CA LYS A 673 -31.17 2.75 46.21
C LYS A 673 -32.00 1.97 47.25
N ASP A 674 -31.34 1.10 48.01
CA ASP A 674 -31.99 0.25 49.02
C ASP A 674 -32.17 0.97 50.38
N GLU A 675 -31.36 2.00 50.69
CA GLU A 675 -31.45 2.77 51.96
C GLU A 675 -32.52 3.88 51.94
N ILE A 676 -32.97 4.33 50.77
CA ILE A 676 -34.00 5.39 50.62
C ILE A 676 -35.42 4.82 50.77
N GLN A 677 -35.63 3.54 50.43
CA GLN A 677 -36.94 2.89 50.49
C GLN A 677 -37.40 2.55 51.93
N GLU A 678 -36.50 2.51 52.90
CA GLU A 678 -36.80 2.06 54.27
C GLU A 678 -37.19 3.21 55.23
N LYS A 679 -36.94 4.47 54.85
CA LYS A 679 -37.20 5.66 55.67
C LYS A 679 -38.50 6.41 55.34
N GLU A 680 -39.17 6.06 54.25
CA GLU A 680 -40.42 6.72 53.81
C GLU A 680 -41.67 6.21 54.56
N THR A 681 -41.58 5.08 55.26
CA THR A 681 -42.75 4.46 55.93
C THR A 681 -43.01 4.92 57.37
N GLU A 682 -42.12 5.70 57.99
CA GLU A 682 -42.28 6.12 59.41
C GLU A 682 -42.94 7.51 59.59
N LEU A 683 -43.20 8.25 58.51
CA LEU A 683 -43.65 9.66 58.57
C LEU A 683 -45.18 9.84 58.45
N GLU A 684 -45.94 8.75 58.37
CA GLU A 684 -47.39 8.79 58.17
C GLU A 684 -48.20 8.98 59.48
N GLN A 685 -47.60 8.82 60.67
CA GLN A 685 -48.38 8.65 61.92
C GLN A 685 -48.59 9.88 62.83
N LEU A 686 -48.07 11.08 62.53
CA LEU A 686 -48.10 12.19 63.52
C LEU A 686 -48.69 13.52 63.01
N LYS A 687 -49.69 13.48 62.12
CA LYS A 687 -50.41 14.68 61.64
C LYS A 687 -51.67 15.08 62.44
N ILE A 688 -52.12 14.30 63.43
CA ILE A 688 -53.47 14.45 64.02
C ILE A 688 -53.59 15.47 65.18
N GLY A 689 -52.50 16.03 65.72
CA GLY A 689 -52.56 16.83 66.96
C GLY A 689 -52.49 18.36 66.84
N ARG A 690 -52.52 18.94 65.63
CA ARG A 690 -52.26 20.38 65.42
C ARG A 690 -53.51 21.26 65.34
N ASP A 691 -54.69 20.67 65.11
CA ASP A 691 -55.89 21.42 64.75
C ASP A 691 -56.61 22.15 65.91
N GLU A 692 -56.19 22.04 67.18
CA GLU A 692 -56.97 22.60 68.30
C GLU A 692 -56.37 23.81 69.04
N ALA A 693 -55.11 24.22 68.80
CA ALA A 693 -54.46 25.24 69.62
C ALA A 693 -54.61 26.70 69.11
N ASP A 694 -54.90 26.90 67.83
CA ASP A 694 -54.97 28.24 67.19
C ASP A 694 -56.29 29.00 67.45
N ALA A 695 -57.23 28.39 68.18
CA ALA A 695 -58.55 28.95 68.44
C ALA A 695 -58.61 29.93 69.64
N LYS A 696 -57.65 29.94 70.59
CA LYS A 696 -57.85 30.64 71.89
C LYS A 696 -57.05 31.93 72.14
N ALA A 697 -56.06 32.28 71.33
CA ALA A 697 -55.22 33.47 71.60
C ALA A 697 -55.82 34.80 71.09
N ARG A 698 -56.86 34.75 70.25
CA ARG A 698 -57.44 35.94 69.59
C ARG A 698 -58.38 36.79 70.47
N ALA A 699 -58.78 36.34 71.65
CA ALA A 699 -59.88 36.99 72.39
C ALA A 699 -59.46 38.06 73.44
N LEU A 700 -58.17 38.22 73.77
CA LEU A 700 -57.76 38.97 74.98
C LEU A 700 -56.98 40.27 74.72
N ARG A 701 -57.02 40.80 73.49
CA ARG A 701 -56.35 42.05 73.12
C ARG A 701 -57.26 43.28 73.23
N LEU A 702 -58.56 43.11 73.39
CA LEU A 702 -59.58 44.15 73.12
C LEU A 702 -60.22 44.81 74.36
N SER A 703 -59.72 44.60 75.58
CA SER A 703 -60.36 45.16 76.79
C SER A 703 -59.41 45.96 77.70
N PHE A 704 -58.14 46.11 77.33
CA PHE A 704 -57.17 46.93 78.08
C PHE A 704 -57.16 48.40 77.65
N GLU A 705 -57.83 48.71 76.53
CA GLU A 705 -57.82 50.02 75.88
C GLU A 705 -58.77 51.04 76.54
N ASP A 706 -59.82 50.61 77.25
CA ASP A 706 -60.88 51.53 77.74
C ASP A 706 -60.64 52.18 79.11
N LEU A 707 -59.56 51.86 79.85
CA LEU A 707 -59.35 52.33 81.23
C LEU A 707 -58.26 53.40 81.40
N CYS A 708 -57.56 53.77 80.32
CA CYS A 708 -56.50 54.80 80.35
C CYS A 708 -57.00 56.24 80.09
N GLU A 709 -58.25 56.43 79.65
CA GLU A 709 -58.73 57.75 79.18
C GLU A 709 -59.18 58.72 80.29
N SER A 710 -59.57 58.25 81.48
CA SER A 710 -60.26 59.13 82.46
C SER A 710 -59.36 59.78 83.52
N ALA A 711 -58.07 59.42 83.65
CA ALA A 711 -57.17 60.03 84.64
C ALA A 711 -56.31 61.18 84.08
N ASN A 712 -56.41 61.43 82.76
CA ASN A 712 -55.65 62.47 82.05
C ASN A 712 -56.10 63.91 82.38
N GLY A 713 -57.36 64.14 82.79
CA GLY A 713 -57.95 65.50 82.81
C GLY A 713 -57.32 66.54 83.76
N GLU A 714 -56.68 66.15 84.87
CA GLU A 714 -56.13 67.11 85.85
C GLU A 714 -54.59 67.11 85.95
N ILE A 715 -53.91 66.11 85.36
CA ILE A 715 -52.47 66.19 85.00
C ILE A 715 -52.28 67.08 83.77
N ASP A 716 -53.29 67.15 82.89
CA ASP A 716 -53.24 67.90 81.62
C ASP A 716 -53.10 69.43 81.79
N ALA A 717 -53.54 70.04 82.89
CA ALA A 717 -53.46 71.49 83.05
C ALA A 717 -52.08 72.00 83.48
N LEU A 718 -51.36 71.24 84.31
CA LEU A 718 -49.95 71.49 84.65
C LEU A 718 -49.03 71.05 83.52
N GLY A 719 -49.36 69.90 82.92
CA GLY A 719 -48.74 69.40 81.72
C GLY A 719 -48.85 70.37 80.54
N ARG A 720 -49.89 71.21 80.40
CA ARG A 720 -49.98 72.17 79.29
C ARG A 720 -48.92 73.27 79.33
N ALA A 721 -48.61 73.81 80.51
CA ALA A 721 -47.62 74.88 80.67
C ALA A 721 -46.17 74.34 80.70
N GLU A 722 -45.93 73.20 81.37
CA GLU A 722 -44.66 72.46 81.24
C GLU A 722 -44.46 71.96 79.80
N ALA A 723 -45.51 71.48 79.11
CA ALA A 723 -45.38 71.03 77.73
C ALA A 723 -45.14 72.17 76.74
N GLU A 724 -45.55 73.42 76.99
CA GLU A 724 -45.19 74.53 76.09
C GLU A 724 -43.72 74.93 76.23
N LEU A 725 -43.21 75.00 77.46
CA LEU A 725 -41.78 75.18 77.73
C LEU A 725 -40.95 74.04 77.20
N MET A 726 -41.35 72.81 77.52
CA MET A 726 -40.72 71.59 77.05
C MET A 726 -40.83 71.48 75.54
N LYS A 727 -41.89 71.95 74.87
CA LYS A 727 -41.97 72.02 73.40
C LYS A 727 -41.00 73.02 72.80
N ILE A 728 -40.72 74.14 73.46
CA ILE A 728 -39.73 75.11 72.96
C ILE A 728 -38.31 74.58 73.25
N GLU A 729 -38.05 74.00 74.43
CA GLU A 729 -36.78 73.35 74.77
C GLU A 729 -36.51 72.14 73.87
N GLU A 730 -37.51 71.30 73.63
CA GLU A 730 -37.46 70.16 72.72
C GLU A 730 -37.27 70.61 71.27
N LYS A 731 -37.82 71.77 70.85
CA LYS A 731 -37.53 72.36 69.52
C LYS A 731 -36.12 72.92 69.43
N ILE A 732 -35.58 73.52 70.50
CA ILE A 732 -34.18 73.98 70.55
C ILE A 732 -33.24 72.79 70.56
N GLU A 733 -33.45 71.80 71.42
CA GLU A 733 -32.68 70.56 71.46
C GLU A 733 -32.82 69.79 70.14
N SER A 734 -34.00 69.75 69.53
CA SER A 734 -34.21 69.12 68.22
C SER A 734 -33.47 69.86 67.11
N ALA A 735 -33.49 71.19 67.07
CA ALA A 735 -32.76 71.97 66.07
C ALA A 735 -31.23 71.96 66.31
N GLU A 736 -30.78 71.92 67.56
CA GLU A 736 -29.36 71.71 67.92
C GLU A 736 -28.89 70.29 67.61
N ALA A 737 -29.72 69.28 67.87
CA ALA A 737 -29.45 67.90 67.50
C ALA A 737 -29.44 67.72 65.98
N GLU A 738 -30.35 68.36 65.24
CA GLU A 738 -30.35 68.35 63.76
C GLU A 738 -29.13 69.08 63.20
N LYS A 739 -28.78 70.26 63.71
CA LYS A 739 -27.57 70.98 63.31
C LYS A 739 -26.31 70.15 63.59
N ALA A 740 -26.15 69.62 64.81
CA ALA A 740 -25.02 68.77 65.17
C ALA A 740 -25.02 67.45 64.38
N TYR A 741 -26.20 66.94 64.01
CA TYR A 741 -26.35 65.79 63.12
C TYR A 741 -25.86 66.12 61.71
N TYR A 742 -26.25 67.24 61.12
CA TYR A 742 -25.78 67.63 59.77
C TYR A 742 -24.30 68.04 59.77
N GLU A 743 -23.77 68.66 60.83
CA GLU A 743 -22.33 68.94 60.98
C GLU A 743 -21.52 67.63 61.13
N LYS A 744 -21.96 66.69 61.97
CA LYS A 744 -21.35 65.36 62.07
C LYS A 744 -21.51 64.56 60.78
N LEU A 745 -22.64 64.67 60.07
CA LEU A 745 -22.88 64.00 58.80
C LEU A 745 -21.94 64.56 57.73
N MET A 746 -21.74 65.88 57.69
CA MET A 746 -20.82 66.55 56.78
C MET A 746 -19.36 66.15 57.06
N GLY A 747 -18.92 66.23 58.32
CA GLY A 747 -17.56 65.92 58.74
C GLY A 747 -17.22 64.42 58.67
N ASN A 748 -18.03 63.57 59.29
CA ASN A 748 -17.70 62.14 59.47
C ASN A 748 -18.14 61.26 58.30
N LYS A 749 -19.15 61.67 57.53
CA LYS A 749 -19.74 60.83 56.47
C LYS A 749 -19.49 61.41 55.09
N VAL A 750 -19.95 62.62 54.77
CA VAL A 750 -19.83 63.17 53.41
C VAL A 750 -18.38 63.45 53.02
N LEU A 751 -17.60 64.13 53.87
CA LEU A 751 -16.19 64.40 53.58
C LEU A 751 -15.31 63.14 53.60
N ASN A 752 -15.58 62.21 54.52
CA ASN A 752 -14.90 60.92 54.52
C ASN A 752 -15.28 60.07 53.29
N ASP A 753 -16.55 60.04 52.89
CA ASP A 753 -17.00 59.30 51.70
C ASP A 753 -16.36 59.87 50.42
N ILE A 754 -16.20 61.20 50.33
CA ILE A 754 -15.45 61.85 49.24
C ILE A 754 -13.99 61.44 49.29
N LYS A 755 -13.34 61.50 50.45
CA LYS A 755 -11.93 61.13 50.60
C LYS A 755 -11.68 59.66 50.28
N VAL A 756 -12.55 58.77 50.74
CA VAL A 756 -12.49 57.33 50.43
C VAL A 756 -12.70 57.08 48.93
N ALA A 757 -13.62 57.81 48.29
CA ALA A 757 -13.82 57.71 46.85
C ALA A 757 -12.63 58.26 46.05
N GLU A 758 -12.01 59.37 46.49
CA GLU A 758 -10.80 59.94 45.88
C GLU A 758 -9.57 59.01 46.07
N GLU A 759 -9.46 58.34 47.22
CA GLU A 759 -8.44 57.31 47.46
C GLU A 759 -8.66 56.06 46.60
N GLN A 760 -9.92 55.66 46.38
CA GLN A 760 -10.28 54.57 45.46
C GLN A 760 -9.98 54.93 44.01
N TYR A 761 -10.29 56.16 43.59
CA TYR A 761 -9.93 56.68 42.27
C TYR A 761 -8.42 56.64 42.04
N CYS A 762 -7.62 57.11 43.01
CA CYS A 762 -6.15 57.06 42.92
C CYS A 762 -5.60 55.62 42.88
N LYS A 763 -6.31 54.63 43.47
CA LYS A 763 -5.95 53.22 43.34
C LYS A 763 -6.26 52.71 41.93
N LEU A 764 -7.47 52.95 41.43
CA LEU A 764 -7.88 52.56 40.07
C LEU A 764 -7.01 53.22 38.99
N GLU A 765 -6.54 54.46 39.17
CA GLU A 765 -5.59 55.09 38.23
C GLU A 765 -4.23 54.37 38.19
N ARG A 766 -3.74 53.89 39.34
CA ARG A 766 -2.51 53.08 39.39
C ARG A 766 -2.74 51.72 38.73
N ASP A 767 -3.86 51.08 39.02
CA ASP A 767 -4.22 49.78 38.45
C ASP A 767 -4.42 49.89 36.93
N ARG A 768 -5.03 50.98 36.45
CA ARG A 768 -5.15 51.31 35.02
C ARG A 768 -3.78 51.40 34.35
N LYS A 769 -2.85 52.12 34.96
CA LYS A 769 -1.49 52.29 34.42
C LYS A 769 -0.75 50.96 34.37
N GLU A 770 -0.83 50.17 35.44
CA GLU A 770 -0.22 48.84 35.50
C GLU A 770 -0.83 47.87 34.48
N ASN A 771 -2.15 47.86 34.33
CA ASN A 771 -2.86 47.04 33.33
C ASN A 771 -2.55 47.50 31.90
N PHE A 772 -2.44 48.80 31.65
CA PHE A 772 -2.04 49.35 30.35
C PHE A 772 -0.62 48.95 29.98
N ASP A 773 0.33 49.05 30.93
CA ASP A 773 1.72 48.65 30.70
C ASP A 773 1.81 47.15 30.39
N LYS A 774 1.06 46.30 31.11
CA LYS A 774 0.97 44.85 30.85
C LYS A 774 0.31 44.55 29.49
N ALA A 775 -0.77 45.25 29.13
CA ALA A 775 -1.50 45.05 27.88
C ALA A 775 -0.68 45.50 26.66
N SER A 776 -0.01 46.65 26.75
CA SER A 776 0.83 47.21 25.69
C SER A 776 2.05 46.34 25.37
N LEU A 777 2.50 45.52 26.34
CA LEU A 777 3.58 44.54 26.14
C LEU A 777 3.14 43.34 25.31
N ILE A 778 1.85 43.00 25.36
CA ILE A 778 1.23 41.89 24.62
C ILE A 778 0.77 42.35 23.23
N CYS A 779 0.17 43.55 23.12
CA CYS A 779 -0.32 44.11 21.87
C CYS A 779 -0.51 45.64 21.99
N PRO A 780 0.03 46.46 21.07
CA PRO A 780 -0.15 47.90 21.08
C PRO A 780 -1.60 48.32 20.74
N GLU A 781 -2.05 49.45 21.29
CA GLU A 781 -3.44 49.95 21.20
C GLU A 781 -3.92 50.18 19.75
N SER A 782 -3.00 50.51 18.83
CA SER A 782 -3.31 50.68 17.41
C SER A 782 -3.72 49.39 16.71
N GLU A 783 -3.20 48.24 17.16
CA GLU A 783 -3.49 46.93 16.57
C GLU A 783 -4.84 46.39 17.09
N ILE A 784 -5.21 46.65 18.36
CA ILE A 784 -6.52 46.25 18.90
C ILE A 784 -7.68 47.02 18.26
N LYS A 785 -7.52 48.33 18.00
CA LYS A 785 -8.53 49.16 17.31
C LYS A 785 -8.82 48.69 15.87
N SER A 786 -7.87 47.99 15.24
CA SER A 786 -8.04 47.41 13.91
C SER A 786 -8.79 46.06 13.90
N LEU A 787 -8.93 45.40 15.06
CA LEU A 787 -9.60 44.11 15.23
C LEU A 787 -11.11 44.22 15.53
N GLY A 788 -11.67 45.43 15.52
CA GLY A 788 -13.09 45.75 15.74
C GLY A 788 -13.37 46.49 17.07
N GLU A 789 -14.54 47.14 17.16
CA GLU A 789 -15.01 47.79 18.40
C GLU A 789 -15.25 46.75 19.51
N TRP A 790 -15.01 47.16 20.76
CA TRP A 790 -15.21 46.32 21.94
C TRP A 790 -16.70 45.93 22.09
N ASP A 791 -16.98 44.65 22.26
CA ASP A 791 -18.35 44.11 22.31
C ASP A 791 -19.00 44.18 23.72
N GLY A 792 -18.29 44.72 24.71
CA GLY A 792 -18.78 44.84 26.09
C GLY A 792 -18.60 43.59 26.94
N SER A 793 -17.90 42.55 26.44
CA SER A 793 -17.59 41.33 27.20
C SER A 793 -16.77 41.64 28.45
N THR A 794 -17.00 40.94 29.56
CA THR A 794 -16.20 41.14 30.78
C THR A 794 -14.87 40.36 30.72
N PRO A 795 -13.84 40.79 31.45
CA PRO A 795 -12.56 40.08 31.51
C PRO A 795 -12.70 38.61 31.94
N GLU A 796 -13.66 38.30 32.83
CA GLU A 796 -13.92 36.94 33.30
C GLU A 796 -14.48 36.05 32.19
N GLN A 797 -15.41 36.57 31.39
CA GLN A 797 -16.02 35.84 30.26
C GLN A 797 -14.97 35.49 29.20
N LEU A 798 -14.12 36.46 28.85
CA LEU A 798 -13.02 36.26 27.91
C LEU A 798 -11.94 35.33 28.49
N SER A 799 -11.63 35.43 29.79
CA SER A 799 -10.68 34.52 30.45
C SER A 799 -11.18 33.08 30.47
N ALA A 800 -12.49 32.87 30.66
CA ALA A 800 -13.13 31.56 30.62
C ALA A 800 -13.12 30.99 29.18
N GLN A 801 -13.38 31.83 28.17
CA GLN A 801 -13.28 31.43 26.76
C GLN A 801 -11.83 31.08 26.37
N VAL A 802 -10.86 31.90 26.76
CA VAL A 802 -9.43 31.62 26.56
C VAL A 802 -9.06 30.31 27.24
N SER A 803 -9.47 30.08 28.49
CA SER A 803 -9.14 28.85 29.22
C SER A 803 -9.75 27.61 28.58
N ARG A 804 -11.01 27.68 28.10
CA ARG A 804 -11.66 26.57 27.37
C ARG A 804 -10.96 26.27 26.06
N LEU A 805 -10.60 27.30 25.28
CA LEU A 805 -9.88 27.11 24.02
C LEU A 805 -8.44 26.67 24.23
N ASP A 806 -7.77 27.10 25.30
CA ASP A 806 -6.40 26.68 25.65
C ASP A 806 -6.39 25.21 26.08
N GLN A 807 -7.36 24.78 26.90
CA GLN A 807 -7.55 23.36 27.22
C GLN A 807 -7.83 22.51 25.98
N ARG A 808 -8.74 22.97 25.11
CA ARG A 808 -9.02 22.29 23.85
C ARG A 808 -7.79 22.18 22.95
N LEU A 809 -7.02 23.25 22.83
CA LEU A 809 -5.76 23.26 22.07
C LEU A 809 -4.74 22.30 22.69
N GLN A 810 -4.63 22.22 24.02
CA GLN A 810 -3.72 21.29 24.70
C GLN A 810 -4.14 19.83 24.51
N ASP A 811 -5.43 19.52 24.59
CA ASP A 811 -5.94 18.16 24.39
C ASP A 811 -5.80 17.70 22.94
N GLU A 812 -6.10 18.58 21.98
CA GLU A 812 -5.98 18.28 20.56
C GLU A 812 -4.51 18.28 20.07
N SER A 813 -3.62 19.12 20.62
CA SER A 813 -2.18 19.12 20.30
C SER A 813 -1.43 17.90 20.83
N ARG A 814 -1.83 17.35 21.98
CA ARG A 814 -1.27 16.08 22.51
C ARG A 814 -1.49 14.90 21.58
N GLN A 815 -2.52 14.95 20.72
CA GLN A 815 -2.83 13.89 19.76
C GLN A 815 -1.99 13.99 18.48
N CYS A 816 -1.33 15.12 18.21
CA CYS A 816 -0.58 15.33 16.98
C CYS A 816 0.85 15.80 17.24
N SER A 817 1.80 14.88 17.07
CA SER A 817 3.24 15.13 17.29
C SER A 817 4.00 15.64 16.06
N GLU A 818 3.37 15.65 14.88
CA GLU A 818 4.03 15.93 13.60
C GLU A 818 3.71 17.35 13.12
N SER A 819 4.70 18.05 12.56
CA SER A 819 4.51 19.39 11.99
C SER A 819 3.60 19.35 10.76
N ILE A 820 2.77 20.39 10.59
CA ILE A 820 1.89 20.54 9.42
C ILE A 820 2.69 20.56 8.11
N ASP A 821 3.88 21.16 8.12
CA ASP A 821 4.75 21.23 6.94
C ASP A 821 5.34 19.85 6.58
N ASP A 822 5.67 19.05 7.58
CA ASP A 822 6.13 17.67 7.38
C ASP A 822 5.00 16.80 6.81
N LEU A 823 3.78 16.93 7.34
CA LEU A 823 2.60 16.25 6.83
C LEU A 823 2.30 16.65 5.39
N ARG A 824 2.35 17.95 5.05
CA ARG A 824 2.18 18.47 3.68
C ARG A 824 3.27 17.97 2.74
N MET A 825 4.53 17.92 3.19
CA MET A 825 5.64 17.38 2.43
C MET A 825 5.46 15.87 2.18
N MET A 826 5.06 15.11 3.20
CA MET A 826 4.77 13.67 3.10
C MET A 826 3.60 13.41 2.14
N TYR A 827 2.51 14.17 2.24
CA TYR A 827 1.37 14.10 1.33
C TYR A 827 1.80 14.35 -0.11
N LYS A 828 2.49 15.46 -0.38
CA LYS A 828 2.96 15.82 -1.74
C LYS A 828 3.91 14.75 -2.31
N LYS A 829 4.79 14.18 -1.48
CA LYS A 829 5.70 13.10 -1.88
C LYS A 829 4.94 11.81 -2.23
N LYS A 830 3.96 11.42 -1.42
CA LYS A 830 3.12 10.24 -1.69
C LYS A 830 2.20 10.47 -2.90
N GLN A 831 1.63 11.66 -3.06
CA GLN A 831 0.79 12.03 -4.20
C GLN A 831 1.57 11.90 -5.51
N ARG A 832 2.80 12.44 -5.58
CA ARG A 832 3.69 12.27 -6.74
C ARG A 832 3.99 10.80 -7.03
N LYS A 833 4.19 9.97 -6.00
CA LYS A 833 4.39 8.52 -6.18
C LYS A 833 3.14 7.84 -6.76
N VAL A 834 1.95 8.18 -6.28
CA VAL A 834 0.68 7.64 -6.78
C VAL A 834 0.45 8.06 -8.22
N SER A 835 0.58 9.35 -8.55
CA SER A 835 0.38 9.83 -9.92
C SER A 835 1.33 9.14 -10.91
N ARG A 836 2.61 8.97 -10.55
CA ARG A 836 3.57 8.22 -11.38
C ARG A 836 3.15 6.76 -11.57
N LYS A 837 2.70 6.08 -10.51
CA LYS A 837 2.24 4.69 -10.60
C LYS A 837 0.95 4.56 -11.43
N GLN A 838 0.01 5.47 -11.28
CA GLN A 838 -1.24 5.51 -12.04
C GLN A 838 -0.98 5.76 -13.53
N GLU A 839 -0.08 6.68 -13.87
CA GLU A 839 0.29 6.93 -15.26
C GLU A 839 0.97 5.70 -15.88
N MET A 840 1.92 5.09 -15.17
CA MET A 840 2.53 3.83 -15.63
C MET A 840 1.48 2.72 -15.81
N TYR A 841 0.56 2.55 -14.86
CA TYR A 841 -0.53 1.58 -14.96
C TYR A 841 -1.37 1.82 -16.22
N LYS A 842 -1.78 3.07 -16.46
CA LYS A 842 -2.58 3.44 -17.63
C LYS A 842 -1.86 3.12 -18.94
N VAL A 843 -0.60 3.53 -19.07
CA VAL A 843 0.23 3.25 -20.26
C VAL A 843 0.40 1.74 -20.47
N PHE A 844 0.68 0.97 -19.42
CA PHE A 844 0.80 -0.48 -19.54
C PHE A 844 -0.52 -1.15 -19.90
N ARG A 845 -1.65 -0.70 -19.33
CA ARG A 845 -2.98 -1.23 -19.65
C ARG A 845 -3.36 -0.97 -21.11
N GLU A 846 -3.06 0.23 -21.63
CA GLU A 846 -3.30 0.58 -23.03
C GLU A 846 -2.44 -0.28 -23.98
N LYS A 847 -1.15 -0.46 -23.68
CA LYS A 847 -0.27 -1.35 -24.44
C LYS A 847 -0.74 -2.80 -24.41
N LEU A 848 -1.15 -3.30 -23.24
CA LEU A 848 -1.68 -4.66 -23.11
C LEU A 848 -2.95 -4.85 -23.96
N LYS A 849 -3.88 -3.89 -23.94
CA LYS A 849 -5.07 -3.90 -24.81
C LYS A 849 -4.71 -3.88 -26.29
N ALA A 850 -3.68 -3.13 -26.69
CA ALA A 850 -3.20 -3.13 -28.07
C ALA A 850 -2.63 -4.50 -28.47
N CYS A 851 -1.87 -5.16 -27.59
CA CYS A 851 -1.35 -6.50 -27.82
C CYS A 851 -2.47 -7.54 -27.94
N TRP A 852 -3.50 -7.49 -27.10
CA TRP A 852 -4.68 -8.35 -27.21
C TRP A 852 -5.41 -8.18 -28.54
N ARG A 853 -5.62 -6.94 -28.99
CA ARG A 853 -6.19 -6.67 -30.32
C ARG A 853 -5.33 -7.25 -31.44
N ALA A 854 -4.01 -7.11 -31.35
CA ALA A 854 -3.09 -7.68 -32.32
C ALA A 854 -3.08 -9.22 -32.30
N LEU A 855 -3.23 -9.84 -31.12
CA LEU A 855 -3.36 -11.29 -31.00
C LEU A 855 -4.65 -11.78 -31.66
N ASN A 856 -5.79 -11.17 -31.35
CA ASN A 856 -7.09 -11.54 -31.94
C ASN A 856 -7.06 -11.43 -33.47
N SER A 857 -6.51 -10.35 -34.01
CA SER A 857 -6.37 -10.18 -35.47
C SER A 857 -5.47 -11.25 -36.10
N ARG A 858 -4.38 -11.66 -35.44
CA ARG A 858 -3.54 -12.78 -35.93
C ARG A 858 -4.27 -14.12 -35.87
N GLN A 859 -5.11 -14.31 -34.85
CA GLN A 859 -5.88 -15.53 -34.67
C GLN A 859 -6.97 -15.66 -35.76
N GLU A 860 -7.63 -14.57 -36.12
CA GLU A 860 -8.54 -14.50 -37.28
C GLU A 860 -7.82 -14.83 -38.60
N LYS A 861 -6.67 -14.20 -38.87
CA LYS A 861 -5.85 -14.51 -40.07
C LYS A 861 -5.37 -15.95 -40.10
N PHE A 862 -5.09 -16.51 -38.94
CA PHE A 862 -4.69 -17.91 -38.82
C PHE A 862 -5.85 -18.87 -39.14
N GLU A 863 -7.08 -18.55 -38.73
CA GLU A 863 -8.28 -19.29 -39.15
C GLU A 863 -8.54 -19.18 -40.66
N GLU A 864 -8.33 -18.01 -41.25
CA GLU A 864 -8.35 -17.82 -42.71
C GLU A 864 -7.30 -18.69 -43.41
N SER A 865 -6.07 -18.69 -42.89
CA SER A 865 -4.96 -19.51 -43.41
C SER A 865 -5.26 -21.00 -43.32
N ARG A 866 -5.86 -21.47 -42.21
CA ARG A 866 -6.33 -22.85 -42.06
C ARG A 866 -7.35 -23.23 -43.14
N ARG A 867 -8.31 -22.35 -43.44
CA ARG A 867 -9.30 -22.55 -44.51
C ARG A 867 -8.66 -22.55 -45.90
N TYR A 868 -7.77 -21.60 -46.16
CA TYR A 868 -7.05 -21.50 -47.42
C TYR A 868 -6.22 -22.76 -47.71
N LEU A 869 -5.38 -23.18 -46.76
CA LEU A 869 -4.51 -24.36 -46.89
C LEU A 869 -5.32 -25.65 -47.05
N LYS A 870 -6.44 -25.79 -46.33
CA LYS A 870 -7.38 -26.91 -46.55
C LYS A 870 -7.88 -26.94 -48.01
N ASN A 871 -8.33 -25.80 -48.53
CA ASN A 871 -8.86 -25.74 -49.90
C ASN A 871 -7.76 -25.88 -50.96
N GLN A 872 -6.55 -25.42 -50.68
CA GLN A 872 -5.39 -25.63 -51.55
C GLN A 872 -5.02 -27.10 -51.61
N LEU A 873 -4.95 -27.80 -50.47
CA LEU A 873 -4.65 -29.23 -50.41
C LEU A 873 -5.66 -30.05 -51.23
N ILE A 874 -6.96 -29.75 -51.09
CA ILE A 874 -8.02 -30.44 -51.84
C ILE A 874 -7.88 -30.22 -53.35
N ARG A 875 -7.54 -29.00 -53.77
CA ARG A 875 -7.37 -28.64 -55.19
C ARG A 875 -6.15 -29.33 -55.80
N GLU A 876 -4.98 -29.22 -55.16
CA GLU A 876 -3.75 -29.87 -55.62
C GLU A 876 -3.86 -31.39 -55.65
N PHE A 877 -4.50 -31.97 -54.63
CA PHE A 877 -4.74 -33.41 -54.58
C PHE A 877 -5.58 -33.91 -55.76
N ASN A 878 -6.69 -33.22 -56.06
CA ASN A 878 -7.54 -33.57 -57.19
C ASN A 878 -6.85 -33.30 -58.54
N SER A 879 -6.05 -32.24 -58.64
CA SER A 879 -5.23 -31.95 -59.84
C SER A 879 -4.30 -33.12 -60.16
N HIS A 880 -3.61 -33.67 -59.15
CA HIS A 880 -2.74 -34.85 -59.33
C HIS A 880 -3.52 -36.14 -59.60
N LEU A 881 -4.66 -36.37 -58.92
CA LEU A 881 -5.49 -37.56 -59.15
C LEU A 881 -6.11 -37.59 -60.56
N ASN A 882 -6.51 -36.44 -61.09
CA ASN A 882 -7.11 -36.31 -62.42
C ASN A 882 -6.16 -36.75 -63.54
N LYS A 883 -4.83 -36.78 -63.32
CA LYS A 883 -3.85 -37.32 -64.29
C LYS A 883 -4.11 -38.81 -64.62
N LYS A 884 -4.77 -39.58 -63.74
CA LYS A 884 -5.24 -40.95 -63.98
C LYS A 884 -6.77 -41.06 -64.20
N GLY A 885 -7.46 -39.93 -64.30
CA GLY A 885 -8.92 -39.86 -64.36
C GLY A 885 -9.62 -40.15 -63.02
N PHE A 886 -8.89 -40.18 -61.90
CA PHE A 886 -9.46 -40.44 -60.57
C PHE A 886 -9.97 -39.12 -59.96
N SER A 887 -10.98 -39.20 -59.10
CA SER A 887 -11.46 -38.06 -58.31
C SER A 887 -11.40 -38.37 -56.82
N GLY A 888 -11.21 -37.38 -55.96
CA GLY A 888 -11.09 -37.60 -54.52
C GLY A 888 -11.61 -36.47 -53.66
N GLY A 889 -11.86 -36.78 -52.39
CA GLY A 889 -12.27 -35.83 -51.36
C GLY A 889 -11.34 -35.91 -50.15
N ILE A 890 -10.97 -34.77 -49.57
CA ILE A 890 -10.25 -34.72 -48.29
C ILE A 890 -11.14 -34.04 -47.27
N LYS A 891 -11.48 -34.74 -46.19
CA LYS A 891 -12.23 -34.19 -45.06
C LYS A 891 -11.27 -33.90 -43.92
N ILE A 892 -11.10 -32.61 -43.60
CA ILE A 892 -10.24 -32.13 -42.51
C ILE A 892 -11.13 -31.49 -41.43
N SER A 893 -11.03 -32.01 -40.21
CA SER A 893 -11.63 -31.44 -39.00
C SER A 893 -10.55 -30.96 -38.05
N PHE A 894 -10.44 -29.63 -37.88
CA PHE A 894 -9.50 -29.02 -36.93
C PHE A 894 -9.95 -29.18 -35.47
N LYS A 895 -11.27 -29.32 -35.21
CA LYS A 895 -11.82 -29.53 -33.86
C LYS A 895 -11.48 -30.94 -33.35
N GLU A 896 -11.77 -31.96 -34.16
CA GLU A 896 -11.50 -33.37 -33.82
C GLU A 896 -10.04 -33.79 -34.06
N LYS A 897 -9.26 -32.92 -34.71
CA LYS A 897 -7.88 -33.19 -35.15
C LYS A 897 -7.79 -34.45 -36.02
N THR A 898 -8.69 -34.55 -37.01
CA THR A 898 -8.79 -35.70 -37.92
C THR A 898 -8.73 -35.30 -39.39
N LEU A 899 -8.11 -36.16 -40.21
CA LEU A 899 -8.03 -36.03 -41.66
C LEU A 899 -8.34 -37.40 -42.30
N SER A 900 -9.37 -37.45 -43.15
CA SER A 900 -9.67 -38.60 -43.99
C SER A 900 -9.53 -38.26 -45.48
N VAL A 901 -9.05 -39.24 -46.24
CA VAL A 901 -8.86 -39.15 -47.70
C VAL A 901 -9.78 -40.19 -48.33
N GLU A 902 -10.61 -39.74 -49.25
CA GLU A 902 -11.63 -40.51 -49.95
C GLU A 902 -11.32 -40.46 -51.45
N VAL A 903 -11.39 -41.60 -52.15
CA VAL A 903 -11.08 -41.68 -53.58
C VAL A 903 -12.21 -42.39 -54.32
N LYS A 904 -12.59 -41.85 -55.48
CA LYS A 904 -13.62 -42.35 -56.37
C LYS A 904 -13.01 -42.70 -57.74
N MET A 905 -13.24 -43.93 -58.17
CA MET A 905 -12.65 -44.50 -59.38
C MET A 905 -13.61 -44.41 -60.59
N PRO A 906 -13.09 -44.30 -61.83
CA PRO A 906 -13.89 -44.25 -63.07
C PRO A 906 -14.73 -45.51 -63.31
N GLN A 907 -14.24 -46.67 -62.86
CA GLN A 907 -14.87 -47.98 -63.11
C GLN A 907 -16.10 -48.22 -62.22
N ASP A 908 -16.29 -47.42 -61.16
CA ASP A 908 -17.37 -47.52 -60.18
C ASP A 908 -18.53 -46.52 -60.47
N ALA A 909 -18.71 -46.08 -61.72
CA ALA A 909 -19.70 -45.06 -62.10
C ALA A 909 -21.17 -45.42 -61.75
N SER A 910 -21.48 -46.67 -61.40
CA SER A 910 -22.82 -47.18 -61.07
C SER A 910 -23.06 -47.49 -59.58
N ARG A 911 -22.08 -47.32 -58.70
CA ARG A 911 -22.27 -47.45 -57.24
C ARG A 911 -21.68 -46.23 -56.53
N ASP A 912 -22.38 -45.75 -55.51
CA ASP A 912 -22.02 -44.63 -54.63
C ASP A 912 -20.81 -44.93 -53.70
N GLY A 913 -19.89 -45.79 -54.17
CA GLY A 913 -18.81 -46.39 -53.40
C GLY A 913 -17.62 -45.46 -53.23
N VAL A 914 -17.76 -44.44 -52.40
CA VAL A 914 -16.61 -43.74 -51.82
C VAL A 914 -15.85 -44.74 -50.95
N ARG A 915 -14.65 -45.15 -51.35
CA ARG A 915 -13.82 -46.08 -50.56
C ARG A 915 -12.79 -45.32 -49.74
N ASP A 916 -12.72 -45.63 -48.44
CA ASP A 916 -11.56 -45.25 -47.62
C ASP A 916 -10.31 -45.96 -48.19
N THR A 917 -9.14 -45.32 -48.05
CA THR A 917 -7.82 -45.79 -48.49
C THR A 917 -7.47 -47.24 -48.16
N ARG A 918 -8.16 -47.86 -47.19
CA ARG A 918 -8.01 -49.27 -46.80
C ARG A 918 -8.73 -50.27 -47.73
N GLY A 919 -9.72 -49.84 -48.50
CA GLY A 919 -10.50 -50.68 -49.43
C GLY A 919 -10.05 -50.65 -50.90
N LEU A 920 -8.88 -50.07 -51.18
CA LEU A 920 -8.27 -49.94 -52.50
C LEU A 920 -7.26 -51.06 -52.78
N SER A 921 -6.99 -51.37 -54.06
CA SER A 921 -5.89 -52.28 -54.42
C SER A 921 -4.53 -51.71 -54.01
N GLY A 922 -3.51 -52.55 -53.83
CA GLY A 922 -2.18 -52.12 -53.38
C GLY A 922 -1.54 -51.03 -54.25
N GLY A 923 -1.75 -51.08 -55.56
CA GLY A 923 -1.24 -50.07 -56.50
C GLY A 923 -2.03 -48.75 -56.47
N GLU A 924 -3.36 -48.82 -56.41
CA GLU A 924 -4.24 -47.63 -56.34
C GLU A 924 -4.07 -46.88 -55.02
N ARG A 925 -3.93 -47.62 -53.92
CA ARG A 925 -3.64 -47.08 -52.60
C ARG A 925 -2.31 -46.33 -52.62
N SER A 926 -1.26 -46.92 -53.18
CA SER A 926 0.06 -46.31 -53.27
C SER A 926 0.05 -45.04 -54.13
N PHE A 927 -0.66 -45.06 -55.27
CA PHE A 927 -0.77 -43.89 -56.15
C PHE A 927 -1.59 -42.74 -55.55
N SER A 928 -2.73 -43.04 -54.92
CA SER A 928 -3.56 -42.02 -54.27
C SER A 928 -2.81 -41.35 -53.12
N THR A 929 -2.05 -42.14 -52.39
CA THR A 929 -1.25 -41.65 -51.28
C THR A 929 -0.05 -40.81 -51.76
N LEU A 930 0.58 -41.18 -52.88
CA LEU A 930 1.58 -40.35 -53.54
C LEU A 930 0.99 -39.00 -53.97
N CYS A 931 -0.20 -38.97 -54.58
CA CYS A 931 -0.86 -37.72 -54.96
C CYS A 931 -1.13 -36.82 -53.75
N PHE A 932 -1.50 -37.41 -52.61
CA PHE A 932 -1.67 -36.68 -51.36
C PHE A 932 -0.35 -36.12 -50.82
N SER A 933 0.72 -36.92 -50.87
CA SER A 933 2.07 -36.47 -50.53
C SER A 933 2.52 -35.32 -51.43
N LEU A 934 2.38 -35.46 -52.76
CA LEU A 934 2.71 -34.43 -53.74
C LEU A 934 1.95 -33.12 -53.49
N ALA A 935 0.66 -33.20 -53.17
CA ALA A 935 -0.14 -32.03 -52.83
C ALA A 935 0.41 -31.31 -51.57
N LEU A 936 0.83 -32.06 -50.54
CA LEU A 936 1.48 -31.47 -49.36
C LEU A 936 2.89 -30.91 -49.68
N HIS A 937 3.63 -31.57 -50.57
CA HIS A 937 4.90 -31.04 -51.06
C HIS A 937 4.67 -29.71 -51.79
N GLY A 938 3.65 -29.58 -52.63
CA GLY A 938 3.33 -28.34 -53.34
C GLY A 938 2.96 -27.16 -52.40
N MET A 939 2.50 -27.45 -51.18
CA MET A 939 2.16 -26.44 -50.18
C MET A 939 3.35 -26.00 -49.31
N THR A 940 4.47 -26.70 -49.39
CA THR A 940 5.69 -26.36 -48.64
C THR A 940 6.68 -25.68 -49.57
N VAL A 941 7.43 -24.70 -49.08
CA VAL A 941 8.49 -24.05 -49.86
C VAL A 941 9.82 -24.42 -49.22
N ALA A 942 10.73 -25.03 -49.96
CA ALA A 942 12.05 -25.39 -49.48
C ALA A 942 13.04 -25.42 -50.67
N PRO A 943 14.32 -25.04 -50.46
CA PRO A 943 15.31 -25.01 -51.53
C PRO A 943 15.66 -26.41 -52.03
N PHE A 944 15.66 -27.41 -51.12
CA PHE A 944 15.83 -28.81 -51.45
C PHE A 944 14.83 -29.69 -50.71
N ARG A 945 14.61 -30.90 -51.23
CA ARG A 945 13.78 -31.95 -50.65
C ARG A 945 14.45 -33.29 -50.82
N ALA A 946 14.26 -34.17 -49.85
CA ALA A 946 14.85 -35.49 -49.89
C ALA A 946 13.87 -36.58 -49.43
N MET A 947 13.79 -37.67 -50.19
CA MET A 947 12.89 -38.80 -49.96
C MET A 947 13.66 -40.11 -49.92
N ASP A 948 13.48 -40.87 -48.84
CA ASP A 948 14.03 -42.22 -48.66
C ASP A 948 13.00 -43.29 -48.98
N GLU A 949 13.38 -44.27 -49.79
CA GLU A 949 12.67 -45.55 -49.95
C GLU A 949 11.15 -45.43 -50.24
N PHE A 950 10.74 -44.33 -50.87
CA PHE A 950 9.33 -44.03 -51.13
C PHE A 950 8.64 -45.06 -52.05
N ASP A 951 9.43 -45.81 -52.83
CA ASP A 951 8.97 -46.77 -53.83
C ASP A 951 8.98 -48.23 -53.35
N VAL A 952 9.44 -48.50 -52.12
CA VAL A 952 9.66 -49.86 -51.60
C VAL A 952 8.39 -50.69 -51.47
N PHE A 953 7.27 -50.01 -51.25
CA PHE A 953 5.96 -50.64 -51.07
C PHE A 953 5.11 -50.60 -52.34
N MET A 954 5.68 -50.18 -53.46
CA MET A 954 4.97 -50.05 -54.74
C MET A 954 5.26 -51.25 -55.65
N ASP A 955 4.21 -51.74 -56.33
CA ASP A 955 4.35 -52.71 -57.42
C ASP A 955 5.03 -52.08 -58.65
N ALA A 956 5.59 -52.90 -59.54
CA ALA A 956 6.42 -52.44 -60.66
C ALA A 956 5.68 -51.48 -61.63
N VAL A 957 4.38 -51.68 -61.87
CA VAL A 957 3.59 -50.84 -62.79
C VAL A 957 3.27 -49.50 -62.14
N SER A 958 2.80 -49.52 -60.89
CA SER A 958 2.55 -48.27 -60.14
C SER A 958 3.82 -47.48 -59.90
N ARG A 959 4.95 -48.15 -59.67
CA ARG A 959 6.27 -47.52 -59.48
C ARG A 959 6.70 -46.71 -60.69
N LYS A 960 6.59 -47.27 -61.91
CA LYS A 960 6.96 -46.56 -63.15
C LYS A 960 6.18 -45.26 -63.33
N ILE A 961 4.86 -45.32 -63.15
CA ILE A 961 3.98 -44.15 -63.31
C ILE A 961 4.27 -43.11 -62.23
N SER A 962 4.51 -43.56 -61.01
CA SER A 962 4.78 -42.71 -59.84
C SER A 962 6.12 -41.98 -59.94
N LEU A 963 7.17 -42.67 -60.39
CA LEU A 963 8.48 -42.07 -60.66
C LEU A 963 8.39 -40.98 -61.72
N ASN A 964 7.71 -41.24 -62.85
CA ASN A 964 7.52 -40.23 -63.89
C ASN A 964 6.75 -39.01 -63.36
N THR A 965 5.66 -39.25 -62.62
CA THR A 965 4.85 -38.17 -62.03
C THR A 965 5.65 -37.33 -61.03
N LEU A 966 6.51 -37.97 -60.23
CA LEU A 966 7.41 -37.30 -59.28
C LEU A 966 8.47 -36.45 -59.98
N VAL A 967 9.09 -36.98 -61.04
CA VAL A 967 10.10 -36.24 -61.82
C VAL A 967 9.46 -35.03 -62.51
N GLU A 968 8.30 -35.19 -63.15
CA GLU A 968 7.53 -34.08 -63.73
C GLU A 968 7.22 -33.01 -62.68
N PHE A 969 6.76 -33.42 -61.50
CA PHE A 969 6.46 -32.50 -60.40
C PHE A 969 7.70 -31.77 -59.90
N ALA A 970 8.81 -32.49 -59.70
CA ALA A 970 10.07 -31.94 -59.26
C ALA A 970 10.62 -30.88 -60.22
N LEU A 971 10.53 -31.17 -61.53
CA LEU A 971 10.96 -30.25 -62.58
C LEU A 971 10.03 -29.02 -62.68
N ALA A 972 8.73 -29.18 -62.48
CA ALA A 972 7.76 -28.09 -62.51
C ALA A 972 7.86 -27.14 -61.30
N GLN A 973 8.20 -27.65 -60.12
CA GLN A 973 8.32 -26.89 -58.87
C GLN A 973 9.61 -26.06 -58.77
N GLY A 974 10.65 -26.47 -59.51
CA GLY A 974 11.93 -25.77 -59.55
C GLY A 974 12.75 -25.76 -58.25
N SER A 975 12.56 -26.78 -57.41
CA SER A 975 13.40 -27.06 -56.24
C SER A 975 14.32 -28.25 -56.49
N GLN A 976 15.37 -28.42 -55.68
CA GLN A 976 16.25 -29.59 -55.76
C GLN A 976 15.58 -30.80 -55.09
N TRP A 977 15.59 -31.96 -55.76
CA TRP A 977 15.06 -33.21 -55.24
C TRP A 977 16.14 -34.27 -55.12
N ILE A 978 16.17 -34.97 -53.99
CA ILE A 978 17.10 -36.07 -53.70
C ILE A 978 16.26 -37.32 -53.41
N PHE A 979 16.23 -38.24 -54.36
CA PHE A 979 15.53 -39.51 -54.26
C PHE A 979 16.52 -40.63 -53.95
N ILE A 980 16.32 -41.30 -52.82
CA ILE A 980 17.10 -42.47 -52.41
C ILE A 980 16.21 -43.69 -52.56
N THR A 981 16.62 -44.65 -53.40
CA THR A 981 15.85 -45.89 -53.62
C THR A 981 16.77 -47.12 -53.69
N PRO A 982 16.32 -48.29 -53.17
CA PRO A 982 17.01 -49.56 -53.36
C PRO A 982 16.72 -50.22 -54.71
N HIS A 983 15.75 -49.71 -55.49
CA HIS A 983 15.32 -50.31 -56.75
C HIS A 983 16.12 -49.77 -57.94
N ASP A 984 16.12 -50.52 -59.04
CA ASP A 984 16.72 -50.09 -60.30
C ASP A 984 15.94 -48.91 -60.92
N ILE A 985 16.68 -47.92 -61.40
CA ILE A 985 16.19 -46.65 -61.97
C ILE A 985 16.53 -46.57 -63.48
N SER A 986 16.84 -47.70 -64.11
CA SER A 986 16.97 -47.84 -65.56
C SER A 986 15.74 -47.31 -66.33
N MET A 987 14.55 -47.35 -65.70
CA MET A 987 13.28 -46.92 -66.28
C MET A 987 13.07 -45.40 -66.40
N VAL A 988 13.85 -44.58 -65.69
CA VAL A 988 13.75 -43.11 -65.77
C VAL A 988 14.51 -42.62 -66.99
N LYS A 989 13.90 -41.78 -67.82
CA LYS A 989 14.58 -41.23 -69.02
C LYS A 989 15.80 -40.39 -68.60
N PRO A 990 16.96 -40.55 -69.26
CA PRO A 990 18.07 -39.64 -69.05
C PRO A 990 17.67 -38.26 -69.61
N GLU A 991 17.65 -37.26 -68.75
CA GLU A 991 17.44 -35.84 -69.08
C GLU A 991 18.57 -35.03 -68.45
N ASP A 992 18.95 -33.90 -69.05
CA ASP A 992 20.05 -33.04 -68.58
C ASP A 992 19.85 -32.52 -67.14
N ARG A 993 18.59 -32.47 -66.69
CA ARG A 993 18.21 -32.03 -65.33
C ARG A 993 18.10 -33.20 -64.32
N VAL A 994 18.46 -34.43 -64.71
CA VAL A 994 18.37 -35.63 -63.86
C VAL A 994 19.75 -36.27 -63.68
N LYS A 995 20.33 -36.16 -62.48
CA LYS A 995 21.59 -36.81 -62.12
C LYS A 995 21.33 -38.16 -61.46
N LYS A 996 21.85 -39.25 -62.01
CA LYS A 996 21.80 -40.59 -61.42
C LYS A 996 23.17 -40.98 -60.85
N GLN A 997 23.20 -41.46 -59.61
CA GLN A 997 24.42 -41.86 -58.91
C GLN A 997 24.18 -43.20 -58.20
N GLN A 998 25.17 -44.09 -58.25
CA GLN A 998 25.14 -45.36 -57.55
C GLN A 998 26.21 -45.36 -56.44
N MET A 999 25.77 -45.54 -55.20
CA MET A 999 26.63 -45.65 -54.03
C MET A 999 27.31 -47.02 -54.00
N ALA A 1000 28.63 -47.01 -53.77
CA ALA A 1000 29.38 -48.22 -53.47
C ALA A 1000 28.94 -48.81 -52.12
N ALA A 1001 29.04 -50.14 -51.97
CA ALA A 1001 28.77 -50.79 -50.69
C ALA A 1001 29.75 -50.27 -49.62
N PRO A 1002 29.31 -50.08 -48.36
CA PRO A 1002 30.19 -49.62 -47.28
C PRO A 1002 31.35 -50.62 -47.13
N ARG A 1003 32.60 -50.16 -47.30
CA ARG A 1003 33.77 -50.98 -46.98
C ARG A 1003 33.81 -51.16 -45.46
N SER A 1004 33.93 -52.41 -45.01
CA SER A 1004 33.96 -52.83 -43.61
C SER A 1004 34.95 -51.97 -42.81
#